data_AF-A0A415ENS8-F1
#
_entry.id   AF-A0A415ENS8-F1
#
_cell.length_a   1.000
_cell.length_b   1.000
_cell.length_c   1.000
_cell.angle_alpha   90.00
_cell.angle_beta   90.00
_cell.angle_gamma   90.00
#
_symmetry.space_group_name_H-M   'P 1'
#
loop_
_entity.id
_entity.type
_entity.pdbx_description
1 polymer ?
#
loop_
_entity_poly.entity_id
_entity_poly.type
_entity_poly.pdbx_seq_one_letter_code
_entity_poly.pdbx_strand_id
1 'polypeptide(L)'
;MLTRIKYIKKDSKMLMTPTEASETFTYDLTVEYDPLKYISLDVDLPIPEEYKQDELYFRLTLGGDYGNFYEYKSNEKFLVLGSSHNNPVIGVNPLHISWDSFLQGWGLEGFNFLGFTVVIPYKDANGNDLFTGTYNVRFTNSHLTIKYVDESGNEIYPSRRIDDSTNQPYDVSTSDYIPEIPGYELDTSKLPVDAIGKFKRGEFTVTYVYQKAQIDYTDILIKDSTIYTQETWSPVDNFIEASSKEGKQLTYEEFLANGGIVSGTVDTQTAGTYTVSYTLNNLTKDATIVVKPRLTAINVSDSIIYVGDPWQAEDNFESALDKDGHDVDFSDLTVDASQADTSKAGSFKVTYTYDGVTNTAVVTVKEKQTAVNVHDSTIYVGDSWQAEDNFDSALDKDGNSLDFQDITVEGSVNTNTPGTYQVNYRYDGVTSTATIIVKANQTAVNVHDSTIYVGETWEAEDNFDSALDKDGNDVALSDLTVDASQADMSKAGTFEVTYTYDGITSTAIITVKEKMTAVNVHNSTIYVGDNWEAEDNFDNALDKDGNDVALSDLTVDASKADTSKAGSFEVTYTYDGVTSTAIVTVKEKMTAVNVHDSTIYVGDNWEAKDNFDSALDKDGNNVALSDLTVDASQADTSKAGSFEVTYTYDGVTSTAIVTVKEKMTAVNVHDSTIYVGDTWEAEDNFDSALDKDGNDIALSDLTVDASQADTSKAGSFKVTYTYDGVTSTATITVKEKMTAVNVHDSTIYVGDTWEAKDNFDSALDKDGNSIDFQNLIVDVSQADTSKAGSFEVTYTYDGITSTATITVKEKMTAVNVHDSTIYVGDNWEAEDNFDGALDKEGNDLAFSALTVDTSQVDPSKAGSYKVTYSYDGITVTATITVKEKPSQEEPADDSEHTSQEQEQEKENQKKINSDSKKHEALPKTNESKSVAELATGFIIVLLVGGIFFWKKRKANKS
;
A
#
# COMPACT_ATOMS: atom_id res chain seq x y z
N MET A 1 -192.89 -105.52 -104.26
CA MET A 1 -192.03 -106.64 -103.81
C MET A 1 -190.57 -106.24 -103.97
N LEU A 2 -189.67 -106.76 -103.12
CA LEU A 2 -188.23 -107.07 -103.35
C LEU A 2 -187.36 -106.04 -104.13
N THR A 3 -186.24 -105.48 -103.66
CA THR A 3 -185.50 -105.44 -102.37
C THR A 3 -184.67 -104.11 -102.37
N ARG A 4 -184.07 -103.66 -101.25
CA ARG A 4 -183.57 -102.27 -101.02
C ARG A 4 -182.50 -101.71 -102.02
N ILE A 5 -182.38 -100.37 -102.07
CA ILE A 5 -181.97 -99.52 -103.22
C ILE A 5 -180.67 -98.70 -102.98
N LYS A 6 -179.89 -98.38 -104.04
CA LYS A 6 -179.14 -97.09 -104.24
C LYS A 6 -178.73 -96.88 -105.73
N TYR A 7 -178.29 -95.66 -106.12
CA TYR A 7 -178.26 -95.14 -107.52
C TYR A 7 -176.87 -94.68 -108.05
N ILE A 8 -176.73 -94.53 -109.38
CA ILE A 8 -175.49 -94.22 -110.18
C ILE A 8 -175.86 -93.43 -111.48
N LYS A 9 -174.91 -92.70 -112.12
CA LYS A 9 -174.89 -92.02 -113.49
C LYS A 9 -174.99 -90.47 -113.52
N LYS A 10 -174.70 -89.70 -114.60
CA LYS A 10 -173.76 -89.76 -115.80
C LYS A 10 -174.05 -88.56 -116.77
N ASP A 11 -173.01 -87.99 -117.43
CA ASP A 11 -172.96 -87.41 -118.81
C ASP A 11 -173.64 -86.08 -119.29
N SER A 12 -172.88 -85.38 -120.18
CA SER A 12 -173.26 -84.71 -121.47
C SER A 12 -173.77 -83.25 -121.58
N LYS A 13 -173.00 -82.40 -122.32
CA LYS A 13 -173.43 -81.69 -123.56
C LYS A 13 -172.27 -81.04 -124.38
N MET A 14 -172.59 -80.35 -125.49
CA MET A 14 -171.69 -79.88 -126.58
C MET A 14 -171.59 -78.34 -126.68
N LEU A 15 -170.48 -77.77 -127.19
CA LEU A 15 -170.39 -77.01 -128.48
C LEU A 15 -169.08 -76.19 -128.69
N MET A 16 -168.71 -76.05 -129.98
CA MET A 16 -167.83 -75.06 -130.63
C MET A 16 -166.32 -74.96 -130.28
N THR A 17 -165.54 -74.65 -131.33
CA THR A 17 -164.09 -74.34 -131.32
C THR A 17 -163.80 -73.25 -132.36
N PRO A 18 -163.15 -72.13 -131.97
CA PRO A 18 -162.55 -71.19 -132.90
C PRO A 18 -161.05 -70.94 -132.66
N THR A 19 -160.34 -70.68 -133.74
CA THR A 19 -159.09 -69.94 -133.93
C THR A 19 -158.22 -69.61 -132.70
N GLU A 20 -157.02 -70.18 -132.68
CA GLU A 20 -155.91 -69.96 -131.73
C GLU A 20 -155.38 -68.50 -131.71
N ALA A 21 -154.84 -67.94 -130.61
CA ALA A 21 -154.78 -68.33 -129.18
C ALA A 21 -154.34 -67.11 -128.31
N SER A 22 -154.29 -67.27 -126.98
CA SER A 22 -153.93 -66.21 -125.98
C SER A 22 -153.30 -66.82 -124.70
N GLU A 23 -152.83 -65.99 -123.75
CA GLU A 23 -151.95 -66.39 -122.62
C GLU A 23 -152.69 -66.59 -121.26
N THR A 24 -152.06 -67.16 -120.21
CA THR A 24 -152.77 -67.52 -118.94
C THR A 24 -151.88 -67.60 -117.68
N PHE A 25 -152.39 -67.12 -116.53
CA PHE A 25 -151.70 -67.00 -115.22
C PHE A 25 -152.51 -67.54 -114.03
N THR A 26 -151.89 -67.79 -112.87
CA THR A 26 -152.57 -68.32 -111.65
C THR A 26 -151.89 -67.87 -110.34
N TYR A 27 -152.69 -67.57 -109.30
CA TYR A 27 -152.24 -67.06 -107.99
C TYR A 27 -152.96 -67.73 -106.79
N ASP A 28 -152.32 -67.72 -105.63
CA ASP A 28 -152.87 -68.12 -104.32
C ASP A 28 -152.77 -66.96 -103.31
N LEU A 29 -153.84 -66.74 -102.53
CA LEU A 29 -153.99 -65.63 -101.58
C LEU A 29 -154.56 -66.14 -100.24
N THR A 30 -154.25 -65.44 -99.13
CA THR A 30 -154.88 -65.66 -97.81
C THR A 30 -155.28 -64.31 -97.23
N VAL A 31 -156.47 -64.21 -96.65
CA VAL A 31 -157.10 -62.98 -96.17
C VAL A 31 -157.70 -63.23 -94.78
N GLU A 32 -157.51 -62.31 -93.83
CA GLU A 32 -158.31 -62.33 -92.60
C GLU A 32 -159.72 -61.88 -92.93
N TYR A 33 -160.67 -62.81 -92.94
CA TYR A 33 -162.05 -62.54 -93.28
C TYR A 33 -162.96 -63.58 -92.63
N ASP A 34 -164.07 -63.11 -92.07
CA ASP A 34 -165.12 -63.96 -91.54
C ASP A 34 -166.47 -63.47 -92.08
N PRO A 35 -167.15 -64.21 -92.96
CA PRO A 35 -168.48 -63.86 -93.47
C PRO A 35 -169.54 -63.67 -92.38
N LEU A 36 -169.37 -64.21 -91.17
CA LEU A 36 -170.27 -63.93 -90.04
C LEU A 36 -170.00 -62.58 -89.34
N LYS A 37 -169.05 -61.76 -89.83
CA LYS A 37 -168.90 -60.35 -89.44
C LYS A 37 -169.84 -59.40 -90.23
N TYR A 38 -170.60 -59.89 -91.21
CA TYR A 38 -171.60 -59.11 -91.98
C TYR A 38 -171.03 -57.90 -92.74
N ILE A 39 -169.81 -58.03 -93.28
CA ILE A 39 -169.07 -57.00 -94.04
C ILE A 39 -168.70 -57.52 -95.44
N SER A 40 -168.43 -56.61 -96.40
CA SER A 40 -167.94 -56.99 -97.74
C SER A 40 -166.57 -57.66 -97.67
N LEU A 41 -166.25 -58.43 -98.72
CA LEU A 41 -164.87 -58.81 -99.00
C LEU A 41 -164.34 -57.92 -100.12
N ASP A 42 -163.26 -57.21 -99.81
CA ASP A 42 -162.48 -56.42 -100.75
C ASP A 42 -161.10 -57.08 -100.89
N VAL A 43 -160.71 -57.47 -102.10
CA VAL A 43 -159.41 -58.13 -102.36
C VAL A 43 -158.80 -57.67 -103.69
N ASP A 44 -157.58 -57.13 -103.63
CA ASP A 44 -156.83 -56.76 -104.83
C ASP A 44 -156.24 -58.00 -105.51
N LEU A 45 -156.66 -58.24 -106.76
CA LEU A 45 -156.15 -59.33 -107.59
C LEU A 45 -154.95 -58.83 -108.42
N PRO A 46 -153.76 -59.47 -108.33
CA PRO A 46 -152.59 -59.03 -109.09
C PRO A 46 -152.77 -59.23 -110.60
N ILE A 47 -152.22 -58.30 -111.38
CA ILE A 47 -152.13 -58.34 -112.84
C ILE A 47 -150.69 -58.72 -113.23
N PRO A 48 -150.45 -59.54 -114.29
CA PRO A 48 -149.10 -59.89 -114.73
C PRO A 48 -148.29 -58.66 -115.14
N GLU A 49 -147.00 -58.63 -114.80
CA GLU A 49 -146.18 -57.42 -114.86
C GLU A 49 -146.05 -56.81 -116.27
N GLU A 50 -146.11 -57.64 -117.31
CA GLU A 50 -146.01 -57.19 -118.72
C GLU A 50 -147.24 -56.43 -119.22
N TYR A 51 -148.43 -56.79 -118.75
CA TYR A 51 -149.70 -56.13 -119.07
C TYR A 51 -150.09 -55.03 -118.06
N LYS A 52 -149.25 -54.82 -117.04
CA LYS A 52 -149.59 -54.04 -115.84
C LYS A 52 -149.70 -52.54 -116.09
N GLN A 53 -149.14 -52.03 -117.19
CA GLN A 53 -149.25 -50.63 -117.62
C GLN A 53 -150.28 -50.44 -118.74
N ASP A 54 -150.85 -51.52 -119.28
CA ASP A 54 -151.87 -51.43 -120.33
C ASP A 54 -153.22 -51.02 -119.76
N GLU A 55 -154.04 -50.37 -120.58
CA GLU A 55 -155.46 -50.16 -120.31
C GLU A 55 -156.24 -51.46 -120.54
N LEU A 56 -156.30 -52.31 -119.50
CA LEU A 56 -156.95 -53.61 -119.57
C LEU A 56 -158.46 -53.49 -119.32
N TYR A 57 -159.25 -53.96 -120.28
CA TYR A 57 -160.71 -54.04 -120.18
C TYR A 57 -161.11 -55.48 -119.88
N PHE A 58 -161.91 -55.72 -118.83
CA PHE A 58 -162.45 -57.05 -118.54
C PHE A 58 -163.96 -57.03 -118.36
N ARG A 59 -164.60 -58.15 -118.72
CA ARG A 59 -166.04 -58.25 -118.92
C ARG A 59 -166.76 -58.78 -117.65
N LEU A 60 -166.83 -58.01 -116.56
CA LEU A 60 -167.63 -58.38 -115.36
C LEU A 60 -169.14 -58.52 -115.61
N THR A 61 -169.64 -59.75 -115.63
CA THR A 61 -171.03 -60.10 -115.25
C THR A 61 -171.05 -61.54 -114.75
N LEU A 62 -171.75 -61.81 -113.63
CA LEU A 62 -171.90 -63.13 -113.04
C LEU A 62 -172.83 -63.99 -113.90
N GLY A 63 -172.31 -65.10 -114.45
CA GLY A 63 -173.02 -65.92 -115.45
C GLY A 63 -172.54 -67.37 -115.48
N GLY A 64 -172.84 -68.11 -114.41
CA GLY A 64 -172.56 -69.54 -114.23
C GLY A 64 -173.13 -69.99 -112.88
N ASP A 65 -173.41 -71.27 -112.72
CA ASP A 65 -174.00 -71.78 -111.47
C ASP A 65 -173.05 -71.59 -110.28
N TYR A 66 -173.57 -70.91 -109.26
CA TYR A 66 -173.04 -70.56 -107.93
C TYR A 66 -171.74 -71.27 -107.48
N GLY A 67 -170.64 -70.54 -107.42
CA GLY A 67 -169.35 -71.07 -106.94
C GLY A 67 -169.26 -71.23 -105.41
N ASN A 68 -168.51 -72.24 -104.97
CA ASN A 68 -168.34 -72.65 -103.57
C ASN A 68 -167.40 -71.73 -102.75
N PHE A 69 -167.82 -71.32 -101.54
CA PHE A 69 -167.03 -70.53 -100.56
C PHE A 69 -166.51 -71.34 -99.35
N TYR A 70 -166.83 -72.64 -99.29
CA TYR A 70 -166.59 -73.52 -98.14
C TYR A 70 -165.33 -74.40 -98.31
N GLU A 71 -164.66 -74.34 -99.46
CA GLU A 71 -163.45 -75.10 -99.77
C GLU A 71 -162.37 -74.20 -100.36
N TYR A 72 -161.14 -74.28 -99.84
CA TYR A 72 -159.99 -73.60 -100.43
C TYR A 72 -159.47 -74.39 -101.64
N LYS A 73 -159.33 -73.72 -102.80
CA LYS A 73 -158.98 -74.31 -104.11
C LYS A 73 -160.02 -75.31 -104.67
N SER A 74 -161.26 -74.84 -104.77
CA SER A 74 -162.34 -75.56 -105.45
C SER A 74 -162.03 -75.81 -106.94
N ASN A 75 -162.58 -76.89 -107.51
CA ASN A 75 -162.56 -77.14 -108.96
C ASN A 75 -163.60 -76.28 -109.73
N GLU A 76 -164.57 -75.70 -109.02
CA GLU A 76 -165.57 -74.79 -109.56
C GLU A 76 -164.96 -73.39 -109.67
N LYS A 77 -165.03 -72.80 -110.87
CA LYS A 77 -164.33 -71.57 -111.22
C LYS A 77 -165.35 -70.53 -111.68
N PHE A 78 -165.40 -69.36 -111.04
CA PHE A 78 -166.16 -68.23 -111.56
C PHE A 78 -165.57 -67.81 -112.92
N LEU A 79 -166.40 -67.73 -113.97
CA LEU A 79 -166.04 -67.35 -115.35
C LEU A 79 -166.91 -66.16 -115.80
N VAL A 80 -166.39 -65.26 -116.64
CA VAL A 80 -166.80 -63.84 -116.60
C VAL A 80 -166.92 -63.19 -118.00
N LEU A 81 -168.13 -62.72 -118.40
CA LEU A 81 -168.47 -62.35 -119.81
C LEU A 81 -169.48 -61.16 -120.06
N GLY A 82 -169.52 -60.05 -119.30
CA GLY A 82 -170.36 -58.84 -119.57
C GLY A 82 -169.70 -57.45 -119.38
N SER A 83 -169.92 -56.44 -120.24
CA SER A 83 -169.03 -55.25 -120.34
C SER A 83 -169.56 -53.95 -119.73
N SER A 84 -168.72 -53.32 -118.90
CA SER A 84 -168.32 -51.94 -119.16
C SER A 84 -167.15 -51.96 -120.15
N HIS A 85 -167.26 -51.27 -121.28
CA HIS A 85 -166.12 -50.98 -122.17
C HIS A 85 -165.59 -49.55 -121.90
N ASN A 86 -165.95 -48.99 -120.74
CA ASN A 86 -165.95 -47.55 -120.51
C ASN A 86 -164.95 -47.12 -119.41
N ASN A 87 -164.39 -48.08 -118.66
CA ASN A 87 -163.29 -47.88 -117.70
C ASN A 87 -162.30 -49.05 -117.89
N PRO A 88 -161.05 -48.79 -118.28
CA PRO A 88 -159.96 -49.75 -118.15
C PRO A 88 -159.47 -49.85 -116.70
N VAL A 89 -158.65 -50.86 -116.43
CA VAL A 89 -157.95 -51.06 -115.16
C VAL A 89 -156.47 -51.30 -115.42
N ILE A 90 -155.63 -50.71 -114.56
CA ILE A 90 -154.16 -50.65 -114.70
C ILE A 90 -153.56 -51.02 -113.34
N GLY A 91 -152.44 -51.73 -113.30
CA GLY A 91 -151.71 -52.06 -112.06
C GLY A 91 -152.23 -53.28 -111.29
N VAL A 92 -153.46 -53.22 -110.76
CA VAL A 92 -154.13 -54.30 -110.01
C VAL A 92 -155.63 -54.28 -110.27
N ASN A 93 -156.31 -55.42 -110.09
CA ASN A 93 -157.75 -55.55 -110.27
C ASN A 93 -158.47 -55.70 -108.91
N PRO A 94 -159.05 -54.62 -108.34
CA PRO A 94 -159.80 -54.70 -107.08
C PRO A 94 -161.11 -55.48 -107.26
N LEU A 95 -161.18 -56.67 -106.67
CA LEU A 95 -162.40 -57.47 -106.62
C LEU A 95 -163.17 -57.18 -105.33
N HIS A 96 -164.20 -56.34 -105.45
CA HIS A 96 -165.23 -56.15 -104.41
C HIS A 96 -166.32 -57.22 -104.54
N ILE A 97 -166.52 -57.99 -103.47
CA ILE A 97 -167.63 -58.95 -103.32
C ILE A 97 -168.55 -58.43 -102.20
N SER A 98 -169.73 -57.93 -102.58
CA SER A 98 -170.77 -57.57 -101.61
C SER A 98 -171.09 -58.79 -100.74
N TRP A 99 -171.30 -58.55 -99.44
CA TRP A 99 -171.59 -59.59 -98.46
C TRP A 99 -172.77 -60.50 -98.84
N ASP A 100 -173.80 -59.96 -99.51
CA ASP A 100 -174.97 -60.73 -99.96
C ASP A 100 -174.60 -61.89 -100.90
N SER A 101 -173.45 -61.81 -101.58
CA SER A 101 -172.94 -62.84 -102.51
C SER A 101 -172.63 -64.17 -101.78
N PHE A 102 -172.35 -64.12 -100.48
CA PHE A 102 -172.04 -65.30 -99.66
C PHE A 102 -173.29 -66.06 -99.20
N LEU A 103 -174.50 -65.50 -99.32
CA LEU A 103 -175.74 -66.11 -98.80
C LEU A 103 -176.32 -67.24 -99.67
N GLN A 104 -176.22 -67.12 -101.01
CA GLN A 104 -176.75 -68.09 -102.00
C GLN A 104 -178.20 -68.57 -101.78
N GLY A 105 -179.03 -67.82 -101.04
CA GLY A 105 -180.42 -68.18 -100.72
C GLY A 105 -180.63 -69.08 -99.49
N TRP A 106 -179.58 -69.34 -98.69
CA TRP A 106 -179.65 -70.19 -97.49
C TRP A 106 -179.16 -69.46 -96.22
N GLY A 107 -179.46 -70.03 -95.05
CA GLY A 107 -178.99 -69.52 -93.75
C GLY A 107 -177.53 -69.88 -93.46
N LEU A 108 -176.80 -68.98 -92.81
CA LEU A 108 -175.34 -69.06 -92.64
C LEU A 108 -174.87 -69.96 -91.47
N GLU A 109 -175.79 -70.37 -90.58
CA GLU A 109 -175.43 -71.15 -89.39
C GLU A 109 -175.01 -72.58 -89.74
N GLY A 110 -173.81 -72.97 -89.30
CA GLY A 110 -173.27 -74.32 -89.44
C GLY A 110 -172.19 -74.49 -90.51
N PHE A 111 -171.93 -73.48 -91.36
CA PHE A 111 -170.91 -73.56 -92.41
C PHE A 111 -169.57 -72.93 -91.99
N ASN A 112 -168.48 -73.62 -92.35
CA ASN A 112 -167.13 -73.07 -92.30
C ASN A 112 -166.77 -72.51 -93.67
N PHE A 113 -166.69 -71.19 -93.78
CA PHE A 113 -166.17 -70.52 -94.97
C PHE A 113 -164.65 -70.63 -94.96
N LEU A 114 -164.05 -71.19 -96.01
CA LEU A 114 -162.61 -71.47 -96.07
C LEU A 114 -161.90 -70.74 -97.22
N GLY A 115 -162.61 -70.39 -98.30
CA GLY A 115 -161.99 -69.82 -99.49
C GLY A 115 -162.82 -69.96 -100.77
N PHE A 116 -162.33 -69.42 -101.89
CA PHE A 116 -162.96 -69.53 -103.22
C PHE A 116 -161.92 -69.38 -104.36
N THR A 117 -162.35 -69.61 -105.62
CA THR A 117 -161.50 -69.53 -106.82
C THR A 117 -162.19 -68.80 -107.99
N VAL A 118 -161.56 -67.73 -108.51
CA VAL A 118 -162.10 -66.85 -109.60
C VAL A 118 -161.17 -66.81 -110.81
N VAL A 119 -161.74 -66.70 -112.03
CA VAL A 119 -161.01 -66.65 -113.31
C VAL A 119 -161.51 -65.48 -114.17
N ILE A 120 -160.58 -64.63 -114.63
CA ILE A 120 -160.89 -63.37 -115.34
C ILE A 120 -160.10 -63.30 -116.65
N PRO A 121 -160.76 -63.25 -117.82
CA PRO A 121 -160.12 -62.89 -119.09
C PRO A 121 -160.03 -61.36 -119.25
N TYR A 122 -158.87 -60.88 -119.69
CA TYR A 122 -158.55 -59.46 -119.90
C TYR A 122 -158.34 -59.17 -121.40
N LYS A 123 -158.77 -57.98 -121.83
CA LYS A 123 -158.83 -57.55 -123.24
C LYS A 123 -158.21 -56.18 -123.46
N ASP A 124 -157.81 -55.91 -124.71
CA ASP A 124 -157.39 -54.58 -125.15
C ASP A 124 -158.58 -53.61 -125.37
N ALA A 125 -158.27 -52.34 -125.65
CA ALA A 125 -159.25 -51.29 -125.95
C ALA A 125 -160.10 -51.53 -127.21
N ASN A 126 -159.72 -52.50 -128.06
CA ASN A 126 -160.46 -52.90 -129.27
C ASN A 126 -161.34 -54.14 -129.04
N GLY A 127 -161.23 -54.79 -127.86
CA GLY A 127 -161.95 -56.00 -127.48
C GLY A 127 -161.23 -57.32 -127.77
N ASN A 128 -159.98 -57.29 -128.24
CA ASN A 128 -159.14 -58.48 -128.45
C ASN A 128 -158.74 -59.11 -127.11
N ASP A 129 -158.70 -60.44 -127.00
CA ASP A 129 -158.19 -61.12 -125.80
C ASP A 129 -156.65 -61.01 -125.69
N LEU A 130 -156.17 -60.71 -124.47
CA LEU A 130 -154.75 -60.65 -124.15
C LEU A 130 -154.34 -61.89 -123.34
N PHE A 131 -154.87 -62.02 -122.11
CA PHE A 131 -154.56 -63.12 -121.21
C PHE A 131 -155.73 -63.45 -120.27
N THR A 132 -155.64 -64.57 -119.55
CA THR A 132 -156.58 -64.96 -118.49
C THR A 132 -155.87 -65.17 -117.14
N GLY A 133 -156.36 -64.56 -116.06
CA GLY A 133 -155.84 -64.76 -114.70
C GLY A 133 -156.75 -65.65 -113.85
N THR A 134 -156.18 -66.56 -113.04
CA THR A 134 -156.88 -67.39 -112.05
C THR A 134 -156.41 -67.05 -110.63
N TYR A 135 -157.30 -66.99 -109.64
CA TYR A 135 -156.96 -66.59 -108.28
C TYR A 135 -157.68 -67.47 -107.25
N ASN A 136 -156.94 -68.10 -106.33
CA ASN A 136 -157.49 -68.84 -105.18
C ASN A 136 -157.33 -68.00 -103.91
N VAL A 137 -158.34 -67.95 -103.04
CA VAL A 137 -158.34 -67.16 -101.78
C VAL A 137 -158.66 -68.05 -100.59
N ARG A 138 -157.93 -67.95 -99.46
CA ARG A 138 -158.21 -68.64 -98.16
C ARG A 138 -158.60 -67.65 -97.07
N PHE A 139 -159.41 -68.08 -96.09
CA PHE A 139 -159.80 -67.29 -94.90
C PHE A 139 -159.17 -67.76 -93.56
N THR A 140 -158.86 -66.81 -92.67
CA THR A 140 -158.48 -67.00 -91.25
C THR A 140 -159.46 -66.29 -90.30
N ASN A 141 -159.76 -66.88 -89.13
CA ASN A 141 -160.88 -66.45 -88.26
C ASN A 141 -160.81 -66.86 -86.76
N SER A 142 -159.60 -67.21 -86.26
CA SER A 142 -159.36 -67.62 -84.88
C SER A 142 -158.05 -67.05 -84.35
N HIS A 143 -158.03 -66.64 -83.06
CA HIS A 143 -156.92 -65.89 -82.47
C HIS A 143 -156.67 -66.31 -81.00
N LEU A 144 -155.42 -66.56 -80.62
CA LEU A 144 -154.97 -66.90 -79.25
C LEU A 144 -153.95 -65.88 -78.75
N THR A 145 -154.02 -65.49 -77.48
CA THR A 145 -153.04 -64.63 -76.78
C THR A 145 -152.41 -65.34 -75.57
N ILE A 146 -151.12 -65.16 -75.31
CA ILE A 146 -150.40 -65.60 -74.10
C ILE A 146 -149.92 -64.36 -73.32
N LYS A 147 -150.10 -64.34 -72.00
CA LYS A 147 -149.72 -63.24 -71.09
C LYS A 147 -148.74 -63.67 -69.98
N TYR A 148 -147.94 -62.72 -69.49
CA TYR A 148 -146.97 -62.90 -68.41
C TYR A 148 -147.11 -61.79 -67.38
N VAL A 149 -147.41 -62.12 -66.13
CA VAL A 149 -147.75 -61.14 -65.09
C VAL A 149 -146.97 -61.31 -63.78
N ASP A 150 -146.91 -60.24 -62.98
CA ASP A 150 -146.50 -60.34 -61.57
C ASP A 150 -147.62 -60.92 -60.68
N GLU A 151 -147.33 -61.10 -59.38
CA GLU A 151 -148.30 -61.55 -58.38
C GLU A 151 -149.56 -60.66 -58.24
N SER A 152 -149.51 -59.41 -58.72
CA SER A 152 -150.62 -58.46 -58.70
C SER A 152 -151.42 -58.45 -60.02
N GLY A 153 -151.00 -59.22 -61.03
CA GLY A 153 -151.63 -59.28 -62.34
C GLY A 153 -151.16 -58.22 -63.35
N ASN A 154 -150.10 -57.47 -63.05
CA ASN A 154 -149.53 -56.49 -63.99
C ASN A 154 -148.68 -57.20 -65.05
N GLU A 155 -148.78 -56.79 -66.31
CA GLU A 155 -147.98 -57.37 -67.40
C GLU A 155 -146.50 -56.97 -67.29
N ILE A 156 -145.63 -57.94 -67.00
CA ILE A 156 -144.18 -57.75 -66.79
C ILE A 156 -143.32 -58.17 -67.99
N TYR A 157 -143.92 -58.91 -68.95
CA TYR A 157 -143.25 -59.29 -70.19
C TYR A 157 -144.29 -59.30 -71.34
N PRO A 158 -143.93 -58.89 -72.58
CA PRO A 158 -144.91 -58.67 -73.63
C PRO A 158 -145.74 -59.90 -74.02
N SER A 159 -147.07 -59.70 -74.11
CA SER A 159 -148.01 -60.71 -74.62
C SER A 159 -147.70 -61.16 -76.05
N ARG A 160 -147.97 -62.44 -76.36
CA ARG A 160 -147.78 -63.06 -77.69
C ARG A 160 -149.10 -63.47 -78.31
N ARG A 161 -149.30 -63.27 -79.62
CA ARG A 161 -150.53 -63.63 -80.38
C ARG A 161 -150.25 -64.70 -81.44
N ILE A 162 -151.25 -65.54 -81.75
CA ILE A 162 -151.23 -66.55 -82.83
C ILE A 162 -152.60 -66.56 -83.53
N ASP A 163 -152.62 -66.61 -84.86
CA ASP A 163 -153.82 -66.51 -85.71
C ASP A 163 -153.91 -67.69 -86.73
N ASP A 164 -155.09 -68.31 -86.90
CA ASP A 164 -155.34 -69.37 -87.91
C ASP A 164 -156.86 -69.49 -88.25
N SER A 165 -157.26 -70.56 -88.95
CA SER A 165 -158.65 -70.99 -89.09
C SER A 165 -159.15 -71.75 -87.85
N THR A 166 -160.45 -71.64 -87.56
CA THR A 166 -161.13 -72.37 -86.47
C THR A 166 -160.88 -73.89 -86.51
N ASN A 167 -160.81 -74.53 -85.33
CA ASN A 167 -160.58 -75.97 -85.06
C ASN A 167 -159.15 -76.52 -85.26
N GLN A 168 -158.17 -75.72 -85.66
CA GLN A 168 -156.76 -76.13 -85.65
C GLN A 168 -156.22 -76.30 -84.20
N PRO A 169 -155.23 -77.17 -83.95
CA PRO A 169 -154.66 -77.39 -82.61
C PRO A 169 -153.66 -76.30 -82.17
N TYR A 170 -153.43 -76.16 -80.86
CA TYR A 170 -152.32 -75.38 -80.30
C TYR A 170 -151.74 -76.04 -79.05
N ASP A 171 -150.47 -75.71 -78.76
CA ASP A 171 -149.75 -76.00 -77.53
C ASP A 171 -148.84 -74.79 -77.23
N VAL A 172 -148.96 -74.22 -76.04
CA VAL A 172 -148.15 -73.10 -75.51
C VAL A 172 -147.57 -73.43 -74.14
N SER A 173 -147.42 -74.72 -73.82
CA SER A 173 -146.89 -75.21 -72.53
C SER A 173 -145.37 -75.32 -72.47
N THR A 174 -144.68 -75.11 -73.60
CA THR A 174 -143.23 -75.26 -73.73
C THR A 174 -142.46 -73.99 -73.34
N SER A 175 -141.15 -74.11 -73.11
CA SER A 175 -140.23 -72.99 -72.82
C SER A 175 -140.26 -71.88 -73.87
N ASP A 176 -140.62 -72.18 -75.12
CA ASP A 176 -140.79 -71.19 -76.19
C ASP A 176 -141.91 -70.17 -75.90
N TYR A 177 -142.73 -70.45 -74.88
CA TYR A 177 -143.82 -69.62 -74.38
C TYR A 177 -143.73 -69.38 -72.86
N ILE A 178 -142.55 -69.57 -72.24
CA ILE A 178 -142.30 -69.31 -70.81
C ILE A 178 -140.88 -68.69 -70.66
N PRO A 179 -140.73 -67.36 -70.65
CA PRO A 179 -139.44 -66.68 -70.58
C PRO A 179 -138.85 -66.61 -69.15
N GLU A 180 -137.53 -66.52 -69.06
CA GLU A 180 -136.85 -65.99 -67.86
C GLU A 180 -136.92 -64.45 -67.87
N ILE A 181 -137.24 -63.83 -66.73
CA ILE A 181 -137.49 -62.38 -66.62
C ILE A 181 -136.49 -61.77 -65.62
N PRO A 182 -135.53 -60.93 -66.05
CA PRO A 182 -134.51 -60.39 -65.14
C PRO A 182 -135.09 -59.66 -63.91
N GLY A 183 -134.64 -60.08 -62.72
CA GLY A 183 -135.14 -59.57 -61.44
C GLY A 183 -136.43 -60.25 -60.94
N TYR A 184 -137.00 -61.19 -61.70
CA TYR A 184 -138.19 -61.95 -61.36
C TYR A 184 -138.00 -63.48 -61.50
N GLU A 185 -138.71 -64.26 -60.69
CA GLU A 185 -138.69 -65.74 -60.70
C GLU A 185 -140.09 -66.32 -60.94
N LEU A 186 -140.23 -67.40 -61.71
CA LEU A 186 -141.52 -67.98 -62.08
C LEU A 186 -142.23 -68.59 -60.87
N ASP A 187 -143.48 -68.20 -60.63
CA ASP A 187 -144.31 -68.80 -59.59
C ASP A 187 -144.86 -70.16 -60.06
N THR A 188 -144.05 -71.18 -59.84
CA THR A 188 -144.39 -72.58 -60.17
C THR A 188 -145.64 -73.12 -59.47
N SER A 189 -146.21 -72.40 -58.50
CA SER A 189 -147.50 -72.76 -57.88
C SER A 189 -148.74 -72.25 -58.64
N LYS A 190 -148.56 -71.35 -59.63
CA LYS A 190 -149.64 -70.63 -60.34
C LYS A 190 -149.65 -70.86 -61.87
N LEU A 191 -149.35 -72.08 -62.33
CA LEU A 191 -149.33 -72.43 -63.77
C LEU A 191 -150.75 -72.55 -64.39
N PRO A 192 -150.95 -72.13 -65.66
CA PRO A 192 -152.25 -72.20 -66.35
C PRO A 192 -152.64 -73.63 -66.76
N VAL A 193 -153.95 -73.89 -66.79
CA VAL A 193 -154.53 -75.23 -67.09
C VAL A 193 -154.96 -75.42 -68.54
N ASP A 194 -155.01 -74.34 -69.33
CA ASP A 194 -155.52 -74.30 -70.70
C ASP A 194 -154.45 -74.01 -71.76
N ALA A 195 -153.17 -74.23 -71.41
CA ALA A 195 -152.02 -74.06 -72.31
C ALA A 195 -151.99 -75.02 -73.52
N ILE A 196 -152.90 -75.99 -73.64
CA ILE A 196 -152.99 -76.93 -74.78
C ILE A 196 -154.45 -77.07 -75.19
N GLY A 197 -154.75 -77.00 -76.50
CA GLY A 197 -156.13 -77.10 -76.96
C GLY A 197 -156.33 -76.99 -78.47
N LYS A 198 -157.44 -76.36 -78.86
CA LYS A 198 -157.80 -76.04 -80.24
C LYS A 198 -158.31 -74.60 -80.36
N PHE A 199 -158.02 -73.98 -81.49
CA PHE A 199 -158.49 -72.65 -81.88
C PHE A 199 -160.03 -72.60 -81.89
N LYS A 200 -160.56 -71.85 -80.91
CA LYS A 200 -161.95 -71.39 -80.88
C LYS A 200 -162.09 -70.22 -81.87
N ARG A 201 -163.27 -70.03 -82.45
CA ARG A 201 -163.54 -68.87 -83.32
C ARG A 201 -163.46 -67.57 -82.51
N GLY A 202 -162.87 -66.52 -83.06
CA GLY A 202 -162.59 -65.28 -82.31
C GLY A 202 -161.39 -65.40 -81.36
N GLU A 203 -161.35 -64.55 -80.32
CA GLU A 203 -160.19 -64.37 -79.44
C GLU A 203 -160.30 -65.12 -78.08
N PHE A 204 -159.17 -65.62 -77.56
CA PHE A 204 -159.05 -66.20 -76.21
C PHE A 204 -157.60 -66.13 -75.68
N THR A 205 -157.36 -66.40 -74.38
CA THR A 205 -156.12 -66.05 -73.68
C THR A 205 -155.64 -67.10 -72.66
N VAL A 206 -154.30 -67.25 -72.48
CA VAL A 206 -153.59 -68.06 -71.46
C VAL A 206 -152.59 -67.16 -70.68
N THR A 207 -152.29 -67.44 -69.40
CA THR A 207 -151.49 -66.54 -68.52
C THR A 207 -150.50 -67.25 -67.57
N TYR A 208 -149.29 -66.70 -67.37
CA TYR A 208 -148.25 -67.15 -66.41
C TYR A 208 -147.88 -66.05 -65.37
N VAL A 209 -147.35 -66.41 -64.19
CA VAL A 209 -147.16 -65.51 -63.01
C VAL A 209 -145.74 -65.59 -62.38
N TYR A 210 -145.17 -64.47 -61.88
CA TYR A 210 -143.79 -64.38 -61.35
C TYR A 210 -143.63 -63.50 -60.06
N GLN A 211 -142.54 -63.71 -59.28
CA GLN A 211 -142.14 -63.06 -57.99
C GLN A 211 -140.74 -62.35 -58.08
N LYS A 212 -140.10 -61.80 -57.01
CA LYS A 212 -138.92 -60.87 -57.07
C LYS A 212 -137.78 -61.10 -56.02
N ALA A 213 -136.51 -60.73 -56.31
CA ALA A 213 -135.26 -61.09 -55.55
C ALA A 213 -134.41 -59.93 -54.87
N GLN A 214 -133.29 -60.24 -54.17
CA GLN A 214 -132.53 -59.38 -53.19
C GLN A 214 -130.95 -59.53 -53.18
N ILE A 215 -130.17 -58.63 -52.51
CA ILE A 215 -128.66 -58.45 -52.58
C ILE A 215 -128.00 -58.08 -51.20
N ASP A 216 -126.66 -58.24 -51.00
CA ASP A 216 -125.79 -57.95 -49.80
C ASP A 216 -124.50 -57.13 -50.17
N TYR A 217 -123.89 -56.37 -49.22
CA TYR A 217 -122.86 -55.32 -49.44
C TYR A 217 -121.67 -55.21 -48.43
N THR A 218 -121.31 -56.23 -47.63
CA THR A 218 -120.25 -56.09 -46.58
C THR A 218 -118.80 -55.85 -47.11
N ASP A 219 -118.01 -54.95 -46.48
CA ASP A 219 -116.52 -54.86 -46.63
C ASP A 219 -115.81 -54.36 -45.32
N ILE A 220 -114.47 -54.43 -45.25
CA ILE A 220 -113.59 -53.98 -44.14
C ILE A 220 -112.30 -53.36 -44.71
N LEU A 221 -111.87 -52.21 -44.18
CA LEU A 221 -110.62 -51.52 -44.54
C LEU A 221 -109.78 -51.19 -43.27
N ILE A 222 -108.49 -51.56 -43.33
CA ILE A 222 -107.51 -51.42 -42.24
C ILE A 222 -106.17 -50.90 -42.77
N LYS A 223 -105.23 -50.60 -41.87
CA LYS A 223 -103.84 -50.20 -42.18
C LYS A 223 -102.86 -50.85 -41.20
N ASP A 224 -101.59 -50.92 -41.60
CA ASP A 224 -100.47 -51.27 -40.73
C ASP A 224 -100.05 -50.10 -39.82
N SER A 225 -99.24 -50.37 -38.79
CA SER A 225 -98.67 -49.34 -37.92
C SER A 225 -97.27 -49.72 -37.40
N THR A 226 -96.56 -48.73 -36.86
CA THR A 226 -95.25 -48.92 -36.21
C THR A 226 -95.17 -48.04 -34.97
N ILE A 227 -94.73 -48.63 -33.87
CA ILE A 227 -94.57 -48.01 -32.55
C ILE A 227 -93.21 -48.41 -31.95
N TYR A 228 -92.83 -47.81 -30.84
CA TYR A 228 -91.60 -48.09 -30.10
C TYR A 228 -91.94 -48.71 -28.74
N THR A 229 -91.04 -49.49 -28.16
CA THR A 229 -91.27 -50.09 -26.84
C THR A 229 -91.57 -49.02 -25.80
N GLN A 230 -92.57 -49.26 -24.94
CA GLN A 230 -93.17 -48.33 -23.96
C GLN A 230 -94.15 -47.29 -24.54
N GLU A 231 -94.35 -47.20 -25.87
CA GLU A 231 -95.47 -46.45 -26.43
C GLU A 231 -96.81 -47.20 -26.24
N THR A 232 -97.92 -46.47 -26.20
CA THR A 232 -99.27 -47.05 -26.08
C THR A 232 -99.87 -47.34 -27.45
N TRP A 233 -100.56 -48.48 -27.59
CA TRP A 233 -101.26 -48.88 -28.82
C TRP A 233 -102.64 -49.48 -28.51
N SER A 234 -103.60 -49.25 -29.40
CA SER A 234 -104.97 -49.77 -29.34
C SER A 234 -105.44 -50.25 -30.72
N PRO A 235 -106.28 -51.30 -30.84
CA PRO A 235 -106.71 -51.79 -32.16
C PRO A 235 -107.50 -50.78 -33.00
N VAL A 236 -108.08 -49.74 -32.39
CA VAL A 236 -108.69 -48.64 -33.13
C VAL A 236 -107.67 -47.89 -34.01
N ASP A 237 -106.40 -47.88 -33.62
CA ASP A 237 -105.33 -47.13 -34.29
C ASP A 237 -105.02 -47.69 -35.69
N ASN A 238 -105.40 -48.95 -35.96
CA ASN A 238 -105.19 -49.66 -37.22
C ASN A 238 -106.49 -49.85 -38.05
N PHE A 239 -107.65 -49.54 -37.48
CA PHE A 239 -108.93 -49.56 -38.19
C PHE A 239 -109.09 -48.29 -39.06
N ILE A 240 -109.73 -48.42 -40.22
CA ILE A 240 -110.17 -47.26 -41.03
C ILE A 240 -111.69 -47.23 -41.08
N GLU A 241 -112.31 -48.25 -41.67
CA GLU A 241 -113.76 -48.35 -41.83
C GLU A 241 -114.23 -49.78 -42.10
N ALA A 242 -115.52 -50.03 -41.95
CA ALA A 242 -116.19 -51.24 -42.44
C ALA A 242 -117.59 -50.89 -42.98
N SER A 243 -118.23 -51.79 -43.71
CA SER A 243 -119.60 -51.62 -44.22
C SER A 243 -120.51 -52.79 -43.84
N SER A 244 -121.77 -52.49 -43.49
CA SER A 244 -122.79 -53.50 -43.19
C SER A 244 -123.33 -54.19 -44.45
N LYS A 245 -124.19 -55.21 -44.27
CA LYS A 245 -124.86 -55.93 -45.37
C LYS A 245 -125.74 -55.04 -46.24
N GLU A 246 -126.22 -53.94 -45.67
CA GLU A 246 -127.05 -52.92 -46.27
C GLU A 246 -126.23 -51.78 -46.90
N GLY A 247 -124.90 -51.86 -46.86
CA GLY A 247 -123.99 -50.86 -47.41
C GLY A 247 -123.78 -49.62 -46.54
N LYS A 248 -124.13 -49.69 -45.24
CA LYS A 248 -123.87 -48.58 -44.31
C LYS A 248 -122.44 -48.65 -43.76
N GLN A 249 -121.66 -47.60 -43.97
CA GLN A 249 -120.34 -47.39 -43.36
C GLN A 249 -120.44 -47.40 -41.82
N LEU A 250 -119.43 -47.95 -41.16
CA LEU A 250 -119.35 -48.18 -39.72
C LEU A 250 -118.07 -47.57 -39.15
N THR A 251 -118.20 -46.79 -38.07
CA THR A 251 -117.08 -46.46 -37.17
C THR A 251 -116.56 -47.70 -36.45
N TYR A 252 -115.40 -47.63 -35.78
CA TYR A 252 -114.84 -48.79 -35.06
C TYR A 252 -115.77 -49.32 -33.95
N GLU A 253 -116.44 -48.43 -33.20
CA GLU A 253 -117.42 -48.81 -32.18
C GLU A 253 -118.66 -49.47 -32.80
N GLU A 254 -119.14 -48.96 -33.93
CA GLU A 254 -120.25 -49.56 -34.67
C GLU A 254 -119.87 -50.88 -35.34
N PHE A 255 -118.63 -51.04 -35.80
CA PHE A 255 -118.09 -52.31 -36.31
C PHE A 255 -118.20 -53.39 -35.23
N LEU A 256 -117.71 -53.13 -34.02
CA LEU A 256 -117.86 -54.04 -32.87
C LEU A 256 -119.35 -54.32 -32.56
N ALA A 257 -120.19 -53.27 -32.55
CA ALA A 257 -121.63 -53.41 -32.28
C ALA A 257 -122.40 -54.22 -33.36
N ASN A 258 -121.91 -54.26 -34.61
CA ASN A 258 -122.47 -55.07 -35.70
C ASN A 258 -121.92 -56.51 -35.74
N GLY A 259 -121.28 -56.97 -34.66
CA GLY A 259 -120.67 -58.31 -34.59
C GLY A 259 -119.25 -58.36 -35.15
N GLY A 260 -118.60 -57.21 -35.31
CA GLY A 260 -117.19 -57.11 -35.63
C GLY A 260 -116.32 -57.68 -34.52
N ILE A 261 -115.37 -58.53 -34.88
CA ILE A 261 -114.43 -59.18 -33.95
C ILE A 261 -113.02 -58.70 -34.29
N VAL A 262 -112.26 -58.32 -33.27
CA VAL A 262 -110.81 -58.11 -33.37
C VAL A 262 -110.09 -59.20 -32.59
N SER A 263 -109.08 -59.82 -33.21
CA SER A 263 -108.30 -60.90 -32.60
C SER A 263 -106.81 -60.75 -32.86
N GLY A 264 -106.01 -60.82 -31.79
CA GLY A 264 -104.58 -60.53 -31.79
C GLY A 264 -104.23 -59.66 -30.59
N THR A 265 -102.97 -59.68 -30.17
CA THR A 265 -102.46 -58.90 -29.03
C THR A 265 -101.08 -58.37 -29.35
N VAL A 266 -100.87 -57.06 -29.20
CA VAL A 266 -99.56 -56.42 -29.31
C VAL A 266 -98.99 -56.26 -27.90
N ASP A 267 -97.78 -56.77 -27.67
CA ASP A 267 -97.03 -56.46 -26.46
C ASP A 267 -96.14 -55.25 -26.75
N THR A 268 -96.52 -54.07 -26.23
CA THR A 268 -95.76 -52.84 -26.47
C THR A 268 -94.50 -52.72 -25.60
N GLN A 269 -94.19 -53.70 -24.76
CA GLN A 269 -92.94 -53.73 -23.99
C GLN A 269 -91.81 -54.49 -24.70
N THR A 270 -92.14 -55.34 -25.68
CA THR A 270 -91.18 -56.20 -26.38
C THR A 270 -91.05 -55.80 -27.86
N ALA A 271 -89.83 -55.65 -28.36
CA ALA A 271 -89.61 -55.39 -29.77
C ALA A 271 -89.94 -56.63 -30.63
N GLY A 272 -90.71 -56.46 -31.70
CA GLY A 272 -91.21 -57.56 -32.52
C GLY A 272 -92.17 -57.12 -33.62
N THR A 273 -92.84 -58.09 -34.25
CA THR A 273 -93.90 -57.86 -35.23
C THR A 273 -95.11 -58.70 -34.87
N TYR A 274 -96.26 -58.05 -34.80
CA TYR A 274 -97.52 -58.59 -34.30
C TYR A 274 -98.59 -58.46 -35.39
N THR A 275 -99.55 -59.38 -35.40
CA THR A 275 -100.66 -59.38 -36.36
C THR A 275 -101.98 -59.27 -35.63
N VAL A 276 -102.88 -58.43 -36.12
CA VAL A 276 -104.21 -58.19 -35.54
C VAL A 276 -105.26 -58.26 -36.64
N SER A 277 -106.18 -59.20 -36.50
CA SER A 277 -107.23 -59.51 -37.48
C SER A 277 -108.54 -58.83 -37.13
N TYR A 278 -109.23 -58.29 -38.13
CA TYR A 278 -110.55 -57.63 -38.03
C TYR A 278 -111.55 -58.41 -38.89
N THR A 279 -112.65 -58.88 -38.30
CA THR A 279 -113.62 -59.78 -38.95
C THR A 279 -115.05 -59.29 -38.81
N LEU A 280 -115.83 -59.30 -39.91
CA LEU A 280 -117.26 -58.93 -39.95
C LEU A 280 -117.96 -59.75 -41.06
N ASN A 281 -119.12 -60.35 -40.76
CA ASN A 281 -119.92 -61.18 -41.69
C ASN A 281 -119.10 -62.19 -42.54
N ASN A 282 -118.13 -62.89 -41.93
CA ASN A 282 -117.20 -63.83 -42.56
C ASN A 282 -116.13 -63.23 -43.51
N LEU A 283 -116.03 -61.91 -43.62
CA LEU A 283 -114.85 -61.26 -44.20
C LEU A 283 -113.83 -60.96 -43.10
N THR A 284 -112.55 -61.21 -43.35
CA THR A 284 -111.44 -60.91 -42.43
C THR A 284 -110.35 -60.12 -43.16
N LYS A 285 -109.71 -59.17 -42.46
CA LYS A 285 -108.50 -58.44 -42.89
C LYS A 285 -107.49 -58.40 -41.74
N ASP A 286 -106.21 -58.57 -42.06
CA ASP A 286 -105.11 -58.57 -41.08
C ASP A 286 -104.28 -57.28 -41.18
N ALA A 287 -103.97 -56.66 -40.04
CA ALA A 287 -103.05 -55.55 -39.92
C ALA A 287 -101.74 -56.00 -39.25
N THR A 288 -100.62 -55.42 -39.70
CA THR A 288 -99.27 -55.62 -39.16
C THR A 288 -98.91 -54.47 -38.24
N ILE A 289 -98.48 -54.79 -37.02
CA ILE A 289 -98.00 -53.82 -36.02
C ILE A 289 -96.54 -54.16 -35.71
N VAL A 290 -95.63 -53.23 -36.02
CA VAL A 290 -94.19 -53.37 -35.72
C VAL A 290 -93.87 -52.61 -34.45
N VAL A 291 -93.30 -53.29 -33.45
CA VAL A 291 -92.76 -52.68 -32.23
C VAL A 291 -91.24 -52.63 -32.36
N LYS A 292 -90.67 -51.43 -32.52
CA LYS A 292 -89.22 -51.20 -32.49
C LYS A 292 -88.72 -51.12 -31.04
N PRO A 293 -87.46 -51.47 -30.73
CA PRO A 293 -86.86 -51.07 -29.47
C PRO A 293 -86.72 -49.54 -29.41
N ARG A 294 -87.04 -48.93 -28.27
CA ARG A 294 -86.80 -47.51 -28.00
C ARG A 294 -85.35 -47.34 -27.55
N LEU A 295 -84.55 -46.60 -28.33
CA LEU A 295 -83.11 -46.42 -28.07
C LEU A 295 -82.75 -45.13 -27.34
N THR A 296 -83.75 -44.37 -26.89
CA THR A 296 -83.59 -43.07 -26.22
C THR A 296 -82.64 -43.16 -25.02
N ALA A 297 -81.54 -42.41 -25.06
CA ALA A 297 -80.49 -42.41 -24.04
C ALA A 297 -79.91 -41.00 -23.87
N ILE A 298 -79.33 -40.73 -22.70
CA ILE A 298 -78.62 -39.47 -22.39
C ILE A 298 -77.34 -39.83 -21.63
N ASN A 299 -76.19 -39.52 -22.21
CA ASN A 299 -74.87 -39.72 -21.62
C ASN A 299 -74.30 -38.37 -21.19
N VAL A 300 -73.93 -38.29 -19.92
CA VAL A 300 -73.36 -37.09 -19.27
C VAL A 300 -72.27 -37.54 -18.31
N SER A 301 -71.22 -36.73 -18.20
CA SER A 301 -70.08 -36.98 -17.32
C SER A 301 -70.01 -35.93 -16.21
N ASP A 302 -69.44 -36.28 -15.07
CA ASP A 302 -69.15 -35.34 -13.98
C ASP A 302 -67.97 -34.41 -14.34
N SER A 303 -67.94 -33.20 -13.78
CA SER A 303 -66.87 -32.22 -14.02
C SER A 303 -66.28 -31.66 -12.72
N ILE A 304 -65.02 -31.22 -12.79
CA ILE A 304 -64.34 -30.51 -11.70
C ILE A 304 -63.86 -29.16 -12.24
N ILE A 305 -64.30 -28.09 -11.60
CA ILE A 305 -63.91 -26.70 -11.88
C ILE A 305 -63.52 -26.01 -10.58
N TYR A 306 -63.02 -24.77 -10.65
CA TYR A 306 -62.65 -24.00 -9.47
C TYR A 306 -63.51 -22.72 -9.41
N VAL A 307 -63.64 -22.11 -8.22
CA VAL A 307 -64.46 -20.90 -8.04
C VAL A 307 -64.02 -19.81 -9.02
N GLY A 308 -64.99 -19.31 -9.80
CA GLY A 308 -64.77 -18.27 -10.81
C GLY A 308 -64.27 -18.75 -12.18
N ASP A 309 -64.08 -20.06 -12.39
CA ASP A 309 -63.86 -20.60 -13.73
C ASP A 309 -65.17 -20.52 -14.57
N PRO A 310 -65.07 -20.28 -15.91
CA PRO A 310 -66.22 -20.37 -16.79
C PRO A 310 -66.71 -21.81 -16.90
N TRP A 311 -68.04 -21.99 -16.89
CA TRP A 311 -68.70 -23.28 -17.06
C TRP A 311 -70.06 -23.10 -17.73
N GLN A 312 -70.43 -24.00 -18.62
CA GLN A 312 -71.74 -24.13 -19.27
C GLN A 312 -72.26 -25.56 -19.08
N ALA A 313 -73.58 -25.78 -19.08
CA ALA A 313 -74.12 -27.14 -18.97
C ALA A 313 -73.78 -28.05 -20.18
N GLU A 314 -73.36 -27.44 -21.30
CA GLU A 314 -72.76 -28.12 -22.46
C GLU A 314 -71.49 -28.90 -22.09
N ASP A 315 -70.68 -28.40 -21.14
CA ASP A 315 -69.38 -28.98 -20.75
C ASP A 315 -69.48 -30.39 -20.12
N ASN A 316 -70.69 -30.77 -19.68
CA ASN A 316 -70.98 -32.04 -19.02
C ASN A 316 -71.78 -33.01 -19.90
N PHE A 317 -72.15 -32.61 -21.12
CA PHE A 317 -72.93 -33.41 -22.06
C PHE A 317 -72.03 -34.18 -23.03
N GLU A 318 -72.23 -35.50 -23.14
CA GLU A 318 -71.45 -36.34 -24.07
C GLU A 318 -72.25 -36.68 -25.34
N SER A 319 -73.50 -37.11 -25.17
CA SER A 319 -74.42 -37.45 -26.27
C SER A 319 -75.84 -37.67 -25.74
N ALA A 320 -76.83 -37.49 -26.60
CA ALA A 320 -78.17 -38.05 -26.42
C ALA A 320 -78.59 -38.76 -27.71
N LEU A 321 -79.45 -39.76 -27.57
CA LEU A 321 -80.01 -40.52 -28.68
C LEU A 321 -81.52 -40.38 -28.72
N ASP A 322 -82.07 -40.28 -29.93
CA ASP A 322 -83.52 -40.32 -30.16
C ASP A 322 -84.07 -41.75 -29.98
N LYS A 323 -85.39 -41.91 -30.18
CA LYS A 323 -86.02 -43.23 -30.03
C LYS A 323 -85.63 -44.25 -31.11
N ASP A 324 -85.09 -43.82 -32.25
CA ASP A 324 -84.55 -44.64 -33.33
C ASP A 324 -83.04 -44.91 -33.22
N GLY A 325 -82.32 -44.19 -32.34
CA GLY A 325 -80.89 -44.29 -32.12
C GLY A 325 -80.03 -43.32 -32.93
N HIS A 326 -80.58 -42.19 -33.39
CA HIS A 326 -79.81 -41.09 -33.98
C HIS A 326 -79.36 -40.08 -32.92
N ASP A 327 -78.25 -39.40 -33.17
CA ASP A 327 -77.74 -38.34 -32.29
C ASP A 327 -78.72 -37.16 -32.18
N VAL A 328 -78.92 -36.68 -30.96
CA VAL A 328 -79.75 -35.53 -30.60
C VAL A 328 -78.85 -34.35 -30.24
N ASP A 329 -79.15 -33.17 -30.80
CA ASP A 329 -78.42 -31.94 -30.52
C ASP A 329 -78.70 -31.46 -29.08
N PHE A 330 -77.70 -30.87 -28.42
CA PHE A 330 -77.84 -30.36 -27.05
C PHE A 330 -78.98 -29.33 -26.92
N SER A 331 -79.25 -28.53 -27.96
CA SER A 331 -80.29 -27.51 -27.94
C SER A 331 -81.72 -28.06 -27.91
N ASP A 332 -81.93 -29.35 -28.19
CA ASP A 332 -83.21 -30.04 -28.02
C ASP A 332 -83.43 -30.61 -26.59
N LEU A 333 -82.40 -30.58 -25.72
CA LEU A 333 -82.50 -31.04 -24.33
C LEU A 333 -83.10 -29.96 -23.42
N THR A 334 -83.95 -30.39 -22.48
CA THR A 334 -84.32 -29.55 -21.34
C THR A 334 -83.32 -29.77 -20.20
N VAL A 335 -82.60 -28.73 -19.81
CA VAL A 335 -81.53 -28.79 -18.79
C VAL A 335 -81.89 -27.95 -17.57
N ASP A 336 -81.93 -28.58 -16.40
CA ASP A 336 -82.02 -27.89 -15.11
C ASP A 336 -80.63 -27.79 -14.46
N ALA A 337 -80.04 -26.60 -14.58
CA ALA A 337 -78.83 -26.18 -13.89
C ALA A 337 -79.11 -25.20 -12.73
N SER A 338 -80.36 -25.07 -12.27
CA SER A 338 -80.77 -24.06 -11.26
C SER A 338 -80.07 -24.20 -9.91
N GLN A 339 -79.46 -25.36 -9.64
CA GLN A 339 -78.71 -25.66 -8.42
C GLN A 339 -77.20 -25.43 -8.57
N ALA A 340 -76.69 -25.08 -9.75
CA ALA A 340 -75.25 -24.89 -9.99
C ALA A 340 -74.80 -23.46 -9.63
N ASP A 341 -74.07 -23.32 -8.53
CA ASP A 341 -73.53 -22.05 -8.04
C ASP A 341 -71.99 -22.03 -8.16
N THR A 342 -71.48 -21.80 -9.36
CA THR A 342 -70.03 -21.80 -9.65
C THR A 342 -69.27 -20.62 -9.01
N SER A 343 -69.96 -19.74 -8.28
CA SER A 343 -69.35 -18.70 -7.43
C SER A 343 -68.89 -19.21 -6.06
N LYS A 344 -69.19 -20.47 -5.70
CA LYS A 344 -68.88 -21.06 -4.38
C LYS A 344 -68.41 -22.50 -4.53
N ALA A 345 -67.53 -22.94 -3.63
CA ALA A 345 -67.11 -24.33 -3.59
C ALA A 345 -68.24 -25.25 -3.09
N GLY A 346 -68.33 -26.44 -3.66
CA GLY A 346 -69.41 -27.40 -3.43
C GLY A 346 -69.62 -28.35 -4.61
N SER A 347 -70.45 -29.37 -4.44
CA SER A 347 -70.85 -30.28 -5.53
C SER A 347 -72.32 -30.07 -5.86
N PHE A 348 -72.59 -29.62 -7.08
CA PHE A 348 -73.91 -29.26 -7.58
C PHE A 348 -74.39 -30.27 -8.61
N LYS A 349 -75.71 -30.50 -8.70
CA LYS A 349 -76.31 -31.42 -9.68
C LYS A 349 -76.93 -30.65 -10.84
N VAL A 350 -76.71 -31.15 -12.05
CA VAL A 350 -77.32 -30.65 -13.27
C VAL A 350 -78.09 -31.79 -13.92
N THR A 351 -79.36 -31.56 -14.28
CA THR A 351 -80.27 -32.61 -14.77
C THR A 351 -80.61 -32.37 -16.23
N TYR A 352 -80.39 -33.39 -17.05
CA TYR A 352 -80.56 -33.35 -18.51
C TYR A 352 -81.75 -34.24 -18.88
N THR A 353 -82.71 -33.69 -19.63
CA THR A 353 -83.99 -34.34 -19.93
C THR A 353 -84.29 -34.29 -21.42
N TYR A 354 -84.59 -35.45 -22.01
CA TYR A 354 -85.01 -35.57 -23.41
C TYR A 354 -85.98 -36.76 -23.58
N ASP A 355 -87.10 -36.55 -24.28
CA ASP A 355 -88.13 -37.57 -24.56
C ASP A 355 -88.48 -38.43 -23.32
N GLY A 356 -88.68 -37.77 -22.17
CA GLY A 356 -89.01 -38.38 -20.88
C GLY A 356 -87.88 -39.12 -20.15
N VAL A 357 -86.72 -39.31 -20.78
CA VAL A 357 -85.51 -39.85 -20.14
C VAL A 357 -84.77 -38.73 -19.41
N THR A 358 -84.21 -39.03 -18.24
CA THR A 358 -83.43 -38.08 -17.43
C THR A 358 -82.09 -38.68 -17.02
N ASN A 359 -81.00 -37.92 -17.12
CA ASN A 359 -79.71 -38.28 -16.50
C ASN A 359 -79.12 -37.05 -15.77
N THR A 360 -78.18 -37.25 -14.84
CA THR A 360 -77.63 -36.18 -13.99
C THR A 360 -76.10 -36.22 -13.93
N ALA A 361 -75.47 -35.07 -14.17
CA ALA A 361 -74.05 -34.85 -13.89
C ALA A 361 -73.86 -34.11 -12.56
N VAL A 362 -72.70 -34.30 -11.94
CA VAL A 362 -72.21 -33.54 -10.79
C VAL A 362 -71.09 -32.59 -11.22
N VAL A 363 -71.31 -31.30 -10.99
CA VAL A 363 -70.30 -30.24 -11.15
C VAL A 363 -69.69 -29.98 -9.78
N THR A 364 -68.43 -30.35 -9.59
CA THR A 364 -67.71 -30.10 -8.33
C THR A 364 -66.80 -28.89 -8.46
N VAL A 365 -67.13 -27.85 -7.69
CA VAL A 365 -66.41 -26.58 -7.63
C VAL A 365 -65.46 -26.61 -6.43
N LYS A 366 -64.17 -26.49 -6.67
CA LYS A 366 -63.12 -26.34 -5.65
C LYS A 366 -62.84 -24.86 -5.36
N GLU A 367 -62.37 -24.52 -4.17
CA GLU A 367 -61.69 -23.23 -3.96
C GLU A 367 -60.32 -23.27 -4.67
N LYS A 368 -59.88 -22.14 -5.26
CA LYS A 368 -58.51 -22.03 -5.77
C LYS A 368 -57.57 -21.84 -4.58
N GLN A 369 -56.62 -22.76 -4.41
CA GLN A 369 -55.62 -22.67 -3.34
C GLN A 369 -54.35 -21.91 -3.77
N THR A 370 -54.38 -21.28 -4.96
CA THR A 370 -53.27 -20.52 -5.55
C THR A 370 -52.74 -19.47 -4.58
N ALA A 371 -51.46 -19.57 -4.23
CA ALA A 371 -50.78 -18.65 -3.32
C ALA A 371 -49.34 -18.42 -3.76
N VAL A 372 -48.81 -17.23 -3.49
CA VAL A 372 -47.38 -16.91 -3.67
C VAL A 372 -46.92 -16.25 -2.38
N ASN A 373 -46.00 -16.89 -1.67
CA ASN A 373 -45.49 -16.45 -0.37
C ASN A 373 -44.04 -15.98 -0.53
N VAL A 374 -43.77 -14.77 -0.07
CA VAL A 374 -42.48 -14.09 -0.15
C VAL A 374 -42.27 -13.28 1.12
N HIS A 375 -41.02 -13.09 1.51
CA HIS A 375 -40.63 -12.28 2.67
C HIS A 375 -39.83 -11.03 2.24
N ASP A 376 -39.72 -10.06 3.14
CA ASP A 376 -38.86 -8.87 2.95
C ASP A 376 -37.42 -9.17 3.43
N SER A 377 -36.40 -8.64 2.75
CA SER A 377 -34.99 -8.84 3.13
C SER A 377 -34.22 -7.52 3.27
N THR A 378 -33.07 -7.59 3.96
CA THR A 378 -32.13 -6.46 4.10
C THR A 378 -30.73 -6.98 3.86
N ILE A 379 -30.00 -6.30 2.97
CA ILE A 379 -28.64 -6.62 2.53
C ILE A 379 -27.80 -5.33 2.51
N TYR A 380 -26.48 -5.44 2.41
CA TYR A 380 -25.57 -4.30 2.36
C TYR A 380 -24.99 -4.12 0.95
N VAL A 381 -24.45 -2.93 0.66
CA VAL A 381 -23.80 -2.66 -0.62
C VAL A 381 -22.66 -3.66 -0.88
N GLY A 382 -22.73 -4.34 -2.02
CA GLY A 382 -21.78 -5.36 -2.45
C GLY A 382 -22.14 -6.80 -2.07
N ASP A 383 -23.14 -7.03 -1.23
CA ASP A 383 -23.65 -8.38 -0.98
C ASP A 383 -24.31 -8.95 -2.27
N SER A 384 -24.26 -10.27 -2.44
CA SER A 384 -24.96 -10.98 -3.52
C SER A 384 -26.44 -11.15 -3.18
N TRP A 385 -27.31 -10.97 -4.18
CA TRP A 385 -28.74 -11.21 -4.07
C TRP A 385 -29.28 -11.90 -5.33
N GLN A 386 -30.16 -12.86 -5.14
CA GLN A 386 -30.91 -13.57 -6.18
C GLN A 386 -32.42 -13.52 -5.89
N ALA A 387 -33.25 -13.70 -6.91
CA ALA A 387 -34.70 -13.64 -6.74
C ALA A 387 -35.24 -14.81 -5.89
N GLU A 388 -34.55 -15.95 -5.91
CA GLU A 388 -34.74 -17.09 -5.03
C GLU A 388 -34.70 -16.71 -3.54
N ASP A 389 -33.84 -15.77 -3.13
CA ASP A 389 -33.53 -15.50 -1.72
C ASP A 389 -34.74 -15.02 -0.90
N ASN A 390 -35.71 -14.39 -1.58
CA ASN A 390 -36.92 -13.80 -0.97
C ASN A 390 -38.19 -14.65 -1.20
N PHE A 391 -38.08 -15.83 -1.80
CA PHE A 391 -39.22 -16.71 -2.13
C PHE A 391 -39.40 -17.83 -1.10
N ASP A 392 -40.55 -17.88 -0.43
CA ASP A 392 -40.82 -18.89 0.59
C ASP A 392 -41.48 -20.15 -0.01
N SER A 393 -42.49 -19.95 -0.86
CA SER A 393 -43.27 -21.02 -1.50
C SER A 393 -44.30 -20.44 -2.47
N ALA A 394 -44.77 -21.26 -3.41
CA ALA A 394 -46.00 -21.00 -4.12
C ALA A 394 -46.83 -22.28 -4.24
N LEU A 395 -48.15 -22.11 -4.31
CA LEU A 395 -49.12 -23.19 -4.49
C LEU A 395 -49.86 -23.01 -5.81
N ASP A 396 -50.12 -24.11 -6.50
CA ASP A 396 -51.05 -24.14 -7.62
C ASP A 396 -52.52 -24.06 -7.13
N LYS A 397 -53.45 -24.03 -8.09
CA LYS A 397 -54.90 -23.98 -7.80
C LYS A 397 -55.44 -25.18 -7.00
N ASP A 398 -54.72 -26.30 -6.97
CA ASP A 398 -55.04 -27.54 -6.25
C ASP A 398 -54.31 -27.66 -4.91
N GLY A 399 -53.45 -26.70 -4.56
CA GLY A 399 -52.67 -26.69 -3.32
C GLY A 399 -51.37 -27.49 -3.38
N ASN A 400 -50.90 -27.89 -4.56
CA ASN A 400 -49.58 -28.51 -4.73
C ASN A 400 -48.49 -27.44 -4.71
N SER A 401 -47.33 -27.76 -4.13
CA SER A 401 -46.16 -26.87 -4.17
C SER A 401 -45.61 -26.76 -5.59
N LEU A 402 -45.33 -25.54 -6.02
CA LEU A 402 -44.64 -25.21 -7.27
C LEU A 402 -43.12 -25.10 -7.05
N ASP A 403 -42.35 -25.22 -8.13
CA ASP A 403 -40.93 -24.87 -8.16
C ASP A 403 -40.79 -23.34 -8.35
N PHE A 404 -39.66 -22.77 -7.94
CA PHE A 404 -39.38 -21.35 -8.17
C PHE A 404 -39.35 -21.00 -9.67
N GLN A 405 -38.91 -21.94 -10.52
CA GLN A 405 -38.81 -21.75 -11.97
C GLN A 405 -40.17 -21.55 -12.67
N ASP A 406 -41.28 -21.92 -12.03
CA ASP A 406 -42.63 -21.68 -12.54
C ASP A 406 -43.15 -20.26 -12.25
N ILE A 407 -42.42 -19.47 -11.44
CA ILE A 407 -42.84 -18.15 -10.95
C ILE A 407 -42.32 -17.03 -11.84
N THR A 408 -43.21 -16.15 -12.27
CA THR A 408 -42.81 -14.95 -13.03
C THR A 408 -42.34 -13.87 -12.07
N VAL A 409 -41.06 -13.52 -12.13
CA VAL A 409 -40.45 -12.46 -11.31
C VAL A 409 -40.32 -11.17 -12.12
N GLU A 410 -40.87 -10.07 -11.59
CA GLU A 410 -40.80 -8.73 -12.17
C GLU A 410 -40.16 -7.74 -11.19
N GLY A 411 -38.92 -7.35 -11.46
CA GLY A 411 -38.16 -6.38 -10.68
C GLY A 411 -36.64 -6.62 -10.83
N SER A 412 -35.84 -5.74 -10.23
CA SER A 412 -34.39 -5.93 -10.15
C SER A 412 -33.81 -5.13 -8.98
N VAL A 413 -33.07 -5.81 -8.09
CA VAL A 413 -32.32 -5.16 -7.00
C VAL A 413 -30.94 -4.77 -7.52
N ASN A 414 -30.52 -3.51 -7.33
CA ASN A 414 -29.15 -3.10 -7.57
C ASN A 414 -28.37 -3.10 -6.25
N THR A 415 -27.69 -4.21 -5.95
CA THR A 415 -26.92 -4.38 -4.70
C THR A 415 -25.70 -3.45 -4.60
N ASN A 416 -25.37 -2.69 -5.64
CA ASN A 416 -24.29 -1.69 -5.62
C ASN A 416 -24.79 -0.27 -5.27
N THR A 417 -26.05 -0.09 -4.87
CA THR A 417 -26.62 1.25 -4.59
C THR A 417 -27.63 1.19 -3.44
N PRO A 418 -27.41 1.92 -2.33
CA PRO A 418 -28.35 1.94 -1.21
C PRO A 418 -29.74 2.43 -1.62
N GLY A 419 -30.78 1.78 -1.11
CA GLY A 419 -32.16 2.09 -1.44
C GLY A 419 -33.11 0.95 -1.13
N THR A 420 -34.41 1.20 -1.30
CA THR A 420 -35.46 0.19 -1.17
C THR A 420 -35.95 -0.20 -2.55
N TYR A 421 -35.87 -1.49 -2.85
CA TYR A 421 -36.28 -2.11 -4.10
C TYR A 421 -37.52 -2.97 -3.86
N GLN A 422 -38.38 -3.09 -4.86
CA GLN A 422 -39.53 -3.99 -4.82
C GLN A 422 -39.47 -4.97 -5.98
N VAL A 423 -39.74 -6.24 -5.69
CA VAL A 423 -39.73 -7.34 -6.65
C VAL A 423 -41.05 -8.08 -6.53
N ASN A 424 -41.75 -8.24 -7.66
CA ASN A 424 -43.06 -8.86 -7.70
C ASN A 424 -42.93 -10.31 -8.18
N TYR A 425 -43.55 -11.23 -7.46
CA TYR A 425 -43.58 -12.66 -7.75
C TYR A 425 -45.02 -13.00 -8.13
N ARG A 426 -45.21 -13.55 -9.34
CA ARG A 426 -46.54 -13.79 -9.92
C ARG A 426 -46.72 -15.23 -10.38
N TYR A 427 -47.89 -15.78 -10.10
CA TYR A 427 -48.36 -17.06 -10.63
C TYR A 427 -49.90 -17.07 -10.69
N ASP A 428 -50.48 -17.58 -11.79
CA ASP A 428 -51.94 -17.72 -12.03
C ASP A 428 -52.78 -16.49 -11.55
N GLY A 429 -52.31 -15.28 -11.90
CA GLY A 429 -52.95 -14.01 -11.55
C GLY A 429 -52.71 -13.52 -10.11
N VAL A 430 -52.26 -14.37 -9.19
CA VAL A 430 -51.81 -13.98 -7.85
C VAL A 430 -50.49 -13.20 -7.97
N THR A 431 -50.30 -12.20 -7.11
CA THR A 431 -49.07 -11.40 -7.03
C THR A 431 -48.75 -11.10 -5.58
N SER A 432 -47.51 -11.36 -5.19
CA SER A 432 -46.94 -10.91 -3.91
C SER A 432 -45.67 -10.10 -4.17
N THR A 433 -45.39 -9.11 -3.34
CA THR A 433 -44.27 -8.18 -3.51
C THR A 433 -43.32 -8.31 -2.34
N ALA A 434 -42.06 -8.67 -2.61
CA ALA A 434 -40.99 -8.59 -1.64
C ALA A 434 -40.35 -7.19 -1.67
N THR A 435 -39.99 -6.69 -0.49
CA THR A 435 -39.24 -5.45 -0.30
C THR A 435 -37.81 -5.80 0.08
N ILE A 436 -36.84 -5.36 -0.72
CA ILE A 436 -35.41 -5.59 -0.49
C ILE A 436 -34.76 -4.25 -0.16
N ILE A 437 -34.22 -4.13 1.05
CA ILE A 437 -33.54 -2.92 1.52
C ILE A 437 -32.02 -3.14 1.36
N VAL A 438 -31.41 -2.39 0.43
CA VAL A 438 -29.95 -2.28 0.34
C VAL A 438 -29.50 -1.14 1.26
N LYS A 439 -28.87 -1.47 2.38
CA LYS A 439 -28.14 -0.52 3.24
C LYS A 439 -26.79 -0.17 2.62
N ALA A 440 -26.25 1.01 2.93
CA ALA A 440 -24.82 1.25 2.72
C ALA A 440 -24.03 0.32 3.64
N ASN A 441 -22.99 -0.35 3.11
CA ASN A 441 -22.02 -1.02 3.95
C ASN A 441 -21.13 0.04 4.61
N GLN A 442 -21.09 0.07 5.95
CA GLN A 442 -20.30 1.04 6.73
C GLN A 442 -19.02 0.45 7.33
N THR A 443 -18.69 -0.82 7.03
CA THR A 443 -17.46 -1.46 7.52
C THR A 443 -16.23 -0.63 7.17
N ALA A 444 -15.48 -0.24 8.20
CA ALA A 444 -14.26 0.55 8.08
C ALA A 444 -13.25 0.11 9.14
N VAL A 445 -11.97 0.29 8.86
CA VAL A 445 -10.87 0.14 9.81
C VAL A 445 -10.03 1.41 9.70
N ASN A 446 -9.92 2.17 10.79
CA ASN A 446 -9.20 3.44 10.84
C ASN A 446 -8.00 3.30 11.77
N VAL A 447 -6.83 3.65 11.25
CA VAL A 447 -5.54 3.58 11.94
C VAL A 447 -4.69 4.78 11.56
N HIS A 448 -3.76 5.15 12.44
CA HIS A 448 -2.80 6.23 12.21
C HIS A 448 -1.35 5.70 12.26
N ASP A 449 -0.38 6.51 11.83
CA ASP A 449 1.05 6.18 11.89
C ASP A 449 1.66 6.62 13.22
N SER A 450 2.61 5.85 13.77
CA SER A 450 3.27 6.15 15.04
C SER A 450 4.79 6.26 14.91
N THR A 451 5.44 6.84 15.92
CA THR A 451 6.90 6.91 16.00
C THR A 451 7.35 6.59 17.41
N ILE A 452 8.16 5.54 17.54
CA ILE A 452 8.80 5.11 18.78
C ILE A 452 10.32 5.09 18.60
N TYR A 453 11.05 4.72 19.64
CA TYR A 453 12.51 4.55 19.59
C TYR A 453 12.89 3.12 19.96
N VAL A 454 14.04 2.63 19.47
CA VAL A 454 14.52 1.25 19.70
C VAL A 454 14.48 0.88 21.18
N GLY A 455 13.84 -0.25 21.48
CA GLY A 455 13.69 -0.77 22.85
C GLY A 455 12.54 -0.19 23.66
N GLU A 456 11.74 0.73 23.09
CA GLU A 456 10.43 1.09 23.64
C GLU A 456 9.39 0.00 23.29
N THR A 457 8.38 -0.16 24.14
CA THR A 457 7.26 -1.08 23.90
C THR A 457 6.25 -0.47 22.94
N TRP A 458 5.62 -1.31 22.13
CA TRP A 458 4.51 -0.97 21.24
C TRP A 458 3.46 -2.07 21.35
N GLU A 459 2.19 -1.68 21.42
CA GLU A 459 1.03 -2.57 21.40
C GLU A 459 0.09 -2.19 20.24
N ALA A 460 -0.72 -3.14 19.76
CA ALA A 460 -1.64 -2.87 18.65
C ALA A 460 -2.66 -1.75 18.94
N GLU A 461 -2.87 -1.41 20.20
CA GLU A 461 -3.70 -0.32 20.69
C GLU A 461 -3.13 1.07 20.36
N ASP A 462 -1.80 1.21 20.21
CA ASP A 462 -1.12 2.51 20.03
C ASP A 462 -1.42 3.17 18.67
N ASN A 463 -1.90 2.41 17.68
CA ASN A 463 -2.13 2.87 16.30
C ASN A 463 -3.60 2.71 15.83
N PHE A 464 -4.50 2.22 16.69
CA PHE A 464 -5.89 1.92 16.34
C PHE A 464 -6.83 3.07 16.74
N ASP A 465 -7.50 3.69 15.75
CA ASP A 465 -8.45 4.77 16.01
C ASP A 465 -9.88 4.25 16.21
N SER A 466 -10.34 3.38 15.31
CA SER A 466 -11.68 2.75 15.35
C SER A 466 -11.81 1.66 14.28
N ALA A 467 -12.75 0.75 14.50
CA ALA A 467 -13.32 -0.08 13.44
C ALA A 467 -14.85 -0.02 13.54
N LEU A 468 -15.53 -0.17 12.40
CA LEU A 468 -16.98 -0.17 12.28
C LEU A 468 -17.46 -1.48 11.65
N ASP A 469 -18.63 -1.94 12.08
CA ASP A 469 -19.35 -3.05 11.42
C ASP A 469 -20.17 -2.57 10.21
N LYS A 470 -20.83 -3.51 9.51
CA LYS A 470 -21.68 -3.21 8.35
C LYS A 470 -22.80 -2.20 8.65
N ASP A 471 -23.28 -2.16 9.90
CA ASP A 471 -24.33 -1.26 10.40
C ASP A 471 -23.80 0.09 10.93
N GLY A 472 -22.47 0.23 11.08
CA GLY A 472 -21.81 1.43 11.59
C GLY A 472 -21.70 1.50 13.11
N ASN A 473 -21.76 0.35 13.81
CA ASN A 473 -21.47 0.28 15.24
C ASN A 473 -19.95 0.11 15.49
N ASP A 474 -19.46 0.62 16.62
CA ASP A 474 -18.05 0.47 17.03
C ASP A 474 -17.68 -1.00 17.27
N VAL A 475 -16.58 -1.44 16.65
CA VAL A 475 -15.98 -2.78 16.80
C VAL A 475 -14.73 -2.69 17.68
N ALA A 476 -14.58 -3.61 18.63
CA ALA A 476 -13.43 -3.65 19.53
C ALA A 476 -12.19 -4.21 18.81
N LEU A 477 -11.00 -3.70 19.15
CA LEU A 477 -9.72 -4.19 18.61
C LEU A 477 -9.49 -5.69 18.88
N SER A 478 -10.10 -6.25 19.93
CA SER A 478 -10.07 -7.70 20.22
C SER A 478 -10.69 -8.58 19.13
N ASP A 479 -11.56 -7.98 18.29
CA ASP A 479 -12.33 -8.67 17.27
C ASP A 479 -11.69 -8.51 15.86
N LEU A 480 -10.59 -7.75 15.79
CA LEU A 480 -9.76 -7.56 14.61
C LEU A 480 -8.65 -8.61 14.52
N THR A 481 -8.25 -8.95 13.30
CA THR A 481 -6.97 -9.63 13.07
C THR A 481 -5.88 -8.60 12.81
N VAL A 482 -4.91 -8.51 13.72
CA VAL A 482 -3.74 -7.64 13.59
C VAL A 482 -2.51 -8.47 13.21
N ASP A 483 -1.96 -8.23 12.03
CA ASP A 483 -0.67 -8.79 11.62
C ASP A 483 0.44 -7.77 11.88
N ALA A 484 1.21 -8.03 12.94
CA ALA A 484 2.44 -7.33 13.29
C ALA A 484 3.70 -8.21 13.09
N SER A 485 3.62 -9.29 12.30
CA SER A 485 4.70 -10.27 12.14
C SER A 485 5.99 -9.71 11.53
N GLN A 486 5.91 -8.55 10.85
CA GLN A 486 7.06 -7.86 10.26
C GLN A 486 7.64 -6.78 11.18
N ALA A 487 6.99 -6.47 12.31
CA ALA A 487 7.34 -5.34 13.17
C ALA A 487 8.44 -5.70 14.18
N ASP A 488 9.59 -5.02 14.10
CA ASP A 488 10.77 -5.34 14.91
C ASP A 488 11.24 -4.12 15.73
N MET A 489 10.63 -3.92 16.89
CA MET A 489 10.91 -2.79 17.80
C MET A 489 12.34 -2.81 18.39
N SER A 490 13.12 -3.86 18.10
CA SER A 490 14.55 -3.96 18.47
C SER A 490 15.49 -3.31 17.45
N LYS A 491 14.99 -2.85 16.30
CA LYS A 491 15.79 -2.25 15.22
C LYS A 491 15.14 -0.98 14.70
N ALA A 492 15.96 0.00 14.32
CA ALA A 492 15.46 1.18 13.65
C ALA A 492 15.04 0.86 12.20
N GLY A 493 13.93 1.47 11.77
CA GLY A 493 13.28 1.18 10.49
C GLY A 493 11.83 1.65 10.48
N THR A 494 11.14 1.41 9.36
CA THR A 494 9.70 1.59 9.22
C THR A 494 9.05 0.24 9.03
N PHE A 495 8.06 -0.09 9.87
CA PHE A 495 7.36 -1.38 9.84
C PHE A 495 5.88 -1.18 9.57
N GLU A 496 5.32 -2.02 8.70
CA GLU A 496 3.90 -2.05 8.40
C GLU A 496 3.19 -3.05 9.33
N VAL A 497 2.13 -2.61 10.00
CA VAL A 497 1.20 -3.46 10.76
C VAL A 497 -0.17 -3.37 10.10
N THR A 498 -0.76 -4.52 9.78
CA THR A 498 -2.04 -4.58 9.06
C THR A 498 -3.18 -5.01 9.98
N TYR A 499 -4.20 -4.17 10.06
CA TYR A 499 -5.42 -4.34 10.84
C TYR A 499 -6.55 -4.78 9.90
N THR A 500 -7.21 -5.89 10.22
CA THR A 500 -8.21 -6.52 9.33
C THR A 500 -9.52 -6.81 10.06
N TYR A 501 -10.64 -6.36 9.48
CA TYR A 501 -12.01 -6.69 9.92
C TYR A 501 -12.94 -6.90 8.72
N ASP A 502 -13.74 -7.97 8.73
CA ASP A 502 -14.70 -8.35 7.65
C ASP A 502 -14.13 -8.23 6.22
N GLY A 503 -12.84 -8.57 6.04
CA GLY A 503 -12.13 -8.47 4.76
C GLY A 503 -11.62 -7.08 4.38
N ILE A 504 -11.98 -6.03 5.12
CA ILE A 504 -11.39 -4.69 5.00
C ILE A 504 -10.05 -4.65 5.75
N THR A 505 -9.00 -4.20 5.08
CA THR A 505 -7.64 -4.06 5.62
C THR A 505 -7.24 -2.59 5.67
N SER A 506 -6.55 -2.17 6.73
CA SER A 506 -5.81 -0.90 6.77
C SER A 506 -4.46 -1.09 7.46
N THR A 507 -3.47 -0.31 7.03
CA THR A 507 -2.07 -0.50 7.43
C THR A 507 -1.56 0.75 8.14
N ALA A 508 -1.01 0.57 9.34
CA ALA A 508 -0.30 1.60 10.09
C ALA A 508 1.21 1.45 9.88
N ILE A 509 1.94 2.56 9.77
CA ILE A 509 3.40 2.58 9.73
C ILE A 509 3.93 2.94 11.12
N ILE A 510 4.67 2.02 11.73
CA ILE A 510 5.43 2.26 12.96
C ILE A 510 6.86 2.66 12.54
N THR A 511 7.24 3.89 12.81
CA THR A 511 8.61 4.37 12.60
C THR A 511 9.41 4.18 13.89
N VAL A 512 10.35 3.23 13.89
CA VAL A 512 11.29 3.02 15.00
C VAL A 512 12.57 3.79 14.72
N LYS A 513 12.89 4.78 15.55
CA LYS A 513 14.14 5.55 15.50
C LYS A 513 15.22 4.91 16.39
N GLU A 514 16.49 5.08 16.06
CA GLU A 514 17.56 4.85 17.06
C GLU A 514 17.45 5.92 18.16
N LYS A 515 17.68 5.55 19.43
CA LYS A 515 17.87 6.56 20.49
C LYS A 515 19.24 7.19 20.32
N MET A 516 19.28 8.49 20.04
CA MET A 516 20.52 9.25 19.95
C MET A 516 21.03 9.76 21.31
N THR A 517 20.37 9.37 22.41
CA THR A 517 20.68 9.76 23.78
C THR A 517 22.14 9.47 24.12
N ALA A 518 22.90 10.53 24.44
CA ALA A 518 24.32 10.44 24.77
C ALA A 518 24.71 11.43 25.87
N VAL A 519 25.76 11.13 26.62
CA VAL A 519 26.37 12.03 27.60
C VAL A 519 27.88 11.99 27.36
N ASN A 520 28.45 13.07 26.83
CA ASN A 520 29.86 13.16 26.47
C ASN A 520 30.59 14.05 27.47
N VAL A 521 31.67 13.50 28.05
CA VAL A 521 32.48 14.14 29.08
C VAL A 521 33.96 13.80 28.87
N HIS A 522 34.84 14.73 29.24
CA HIS A 522 36.29 14.54 29.16
C HIS A 522 36.92 14.54 30.57
N ASN A 523 38.17 14.10 30.68
CA ASN A 523 38.92 14.10 31.94
C ASN A 523 39.71 15.41 32.11
N SER A 524 39.75 15.95 33.33
CA SER A 524 40.45 17.21 33.64
C SER A 524 41.65 16.97 34.57
N THR A 525 42.57 17.94 34.61
CA THR A 525 43.66 17.97 35.59
C THR A 525 43.81 19.37 36.15
N ILE A 526 43.69 19.48 37.47
CA ILE A 526 43.80 20.69 38.26
C ILE A 526 44.79 20.47 39.40
N TYR A 527 45.07 21.50 40.19
CA TYR A 527 45.96 21.41 41.35
C TYR A 527 45.17 21.73 42.63
N VAL A 528 45.69 21.33 43.79
CA VAL A 528 45.01 21.55 45.09
C VAL A 528 44.67 23.02 45.29
N GLY A 529 43.40 23.28 45.61
CA GLY A 529 42.86 24.62 45.82
C GLY A 529 42.62 25.43 44.54
N ASP A 530 42.73 24.84 43.35
CA ASP A 530 42.16 25.44 42.14
C ASP A 530 40.63 25.35 42.17
N ASN A 531 39.96 26.33 41.56
CA ASN A 531 38.50 26.33 41.42
C ASN A 531 38.08 25.39 40.28
N TRP A 532 37.01 24.62 40.49
CA TRP A 532 36.50 23.63 39.54
C TRP A 532 34.98 23.54 39.65
N GLU A 533 34.30 23.44 38.51
CA GLU A 533 32.85 23.26 38.40
C GLU A 533 32.53 22.13 37.40
N ALA A 534 31.35 21.51 37.51
CA ALA A 534 30.98 20.39 36.63
C ALA A 534 30.91 20.73 35.13
N GLU A 535 30.79 22.02 34.78
CA GLU A 535 30.85 22.49 33.40
C GLU A 535 32.27 22.35 32.80
N ASP A 536 33.34 22.32 33.62
CA ASP A 536 34.74 22.15 33.18
C ASP A 536 35.03 20.78 32.57
N ASN A 537 34.13 19.80 32.70
CA ASN A 537 34.30 18.42 32.25
C ASN A 537 33.20 17.94 31.29
N PHE A 538 32.21 18.78 30.99
CA PHE A 538 31.04 18.43 30.18
C PHE A 538 31.21 18.92 28.73
N ASP A 539 31.15 18.01 27.76
CA ASP A 539 31.29 18.36 26.34
C ASP A 539 29.93 18.68 25.72
N ASN A 540 29.01 17.71 25.76
CA ASN A 540 27.56 17.90 25.55
C ASN A 540 26.78 16.67 26.04
N ALA A 541 25.46 16.80 26.10
CA ALA A 541 24.54 15.67 26.14
C ALA A 541 23.53 15.80 24.99
N LEU A 542 23.00 14.68 24.54
CA LEU A 542 22.00 14.61 23.49
C LEU A 542 20.72 13.96 24.03
N ASP A 543 19.57 14.47 23.58
CA ASP A 543 18.29 13.81 23.79
C ASP A 543 18.11 12.63 22.83
N LYS A 544 16.97 11.93 22.95
CA LYS A 544 16.67 10.76 22.11
C LYS A 544 16.55 11.05 20.62
N ASP A 545 16.33 12.30 20.23
CA ASP A 545 16.27 12.79 18.84
C ASP A 545 17.60 13.41 18.36
N GLY A 546 18.60 13.52 19.23
CA GLY A 546 19.92 14.07 18.90
C GLY A 546 20.05 15.58 19.05
N ASN A 547 19.15 16.25 19.79
CA ASN A 547 19.27 17.67 20.11
C ASN A 547 20.19 17.89 21.33
N ASP A 548 20.92 19.01 21.37
CA ASP A 548 21.75 19.38 22.52
C ASP A 548 20.90 19.61 23.79
N VAL A 549 21.26 18.91 24.87
CA VAL A 549 20.68 19.00 26.21
C VAL A 549 21.58 19.86 27.11
N ALA A 550 20.98 20.73 27.91
CA ALA A 550 21.73 21.60 28.82
C ALA A 550 22.21 20.83 30.07
N LEU A 551 23.39 21.19 30.59
CA LEU A 551 23.94 20.60 31.83
C LEU A 551 23.02 20.78 33.06
N SER A 552 22.13 21.78 33.06
CA SER A 552 21.10 21.98 34.08
C SER A 552 20.08 20.85 34.16
N ASP A 553 19.93 20.09 33.08
CA ASP A 553 18.89 19.08 32.92
C ASP A 553 19.44 17.67 33.19
N LEU A 554 20.75 17.58 33.49
CA LEU A 554 21.46 16.37 33.88
C LEU A 554 21.48 16.20 35.40
N THR A 555 21.46 14.94 35.85
CA THR A 555 21.86 14.61 37.22
C THR A 555 23.37 14.41 37.28
N VAL A 556 24.06 15.34 37.94
CA VAL A 556 25.53 15.27 38.15
C VAL A 556 25.84 14.88 39.59
N ASP A 557 26.44 13.70 39.77
CA ASP A 557 27.05 13.30 41.04
C ASP A 557 28.53 13.71 41.07
N ALA A 558 28.80 14.85 41.68
CA ALA A 558 30.13 15.33 42.05
C ALA A 558 30.46 15.09 43.53
N SER A 559 29.69 14.29 44.27
CA SER A 559 29.87 14.11 45.73
C SER A 559 31.21 13.50 46.16
N LYS A 560 31.90 12.85 45.22
CA LYS A 560 33.26 12.32 45.37
C LYS A 560 34.37 13.33 45.09
N ALA A 561 34.08 14.48 44.46
CA ALA A 561 35.10 15.43 44.01
C ALA A 561 35.61 16.28 45.18
N ASP A 562 36.86 16.04 45.60
CA ASP A 562 37.48 16.73 46.72
C ASP A 562 38.74 17.50 46.27
N THR A 563 38.54 18.66 45.65
CA THR A 563 39.61 19.52 45.12
C THR A 563 40.51 20.15 46.21
N SER A 564 40.22 19.88 47.48
CA SER A 564 41.08 20.24 48.61
C SER A 564 42.24 19.25 48.86
N LYS A 565 42.30 18.13 48.13
CA LYS A 565 43.31 17.07 48.31
C LYS A 565 43.77 16.52 46.96
N ALA A 566 45.05 16.18 46.85
CA ALA A 566 45.53 15.47 45.67
C ALA A 566 44.92 14.04 45.56
N GLY A 567 44.61 13.63 44.35
CA GLY A 567 43.93 12.37 44.04
C GLY A 567 43.32 12.35 42.65
N SER A 568 42.52 11.33 42.36
CA SER A 568 41.67 11.26 41.16
C SER A 568 40.25 10.94 41.59
N PHE A 569 39.30 11.78 41.20
CA PHE A 569 37.92 11.72 41.65
C PHE A 569 36.97 11.52 40.48
N GLU A 570 36.00 10.62 40.65
CA GLU A 570 34.97 10.31 39.66
C GLU A 570 33.80 11.28 39.80
N VAL A 571 33.43 11.95 38.71
CA VAL A 571 32.21 12.77 38.61
C VAL A 571 31.30 12.12 37.57
N THR A 572 30.08 11.74 37.97
CA THR A 572 29.17 10.98 37.10
C THR A 572 28.02 11.85 36.62
N TYR A 573 27.85 11.90 35.30
CA TYR A 573 26.86 12.69 34.58
C TYR A 573 25.80 11.73 34.04
N THR A 574 24.52 12.03 34.28
CA THR A 574 23.40 11.15 33.95
C THR A 574 22.28 11.90 33.24
N TYR A 575 21.85 11.38 32.08
CA TYR A 575 20.66 11.86 31.35
C TYR A 575 19.87 10.67 30.78
N ASP A 576 18.54 10.65 30.95
CA ASP A 576 17.63 9.60 30.43
C ASP A 576 18.16 8.15 30.63
N GLY A 577 18.75 7.88 31.81
CA GLY A 577 19.35 6.59 32.15
C GLY A 577 20.75 6.31 31.58
N VAL A 578 21.21 7.08 30.60
CA VAL A 578 22.59 7.04 30.09
C VAL A 578 23.52 7.73 31.08
N THR A 579 24.61 7.05 31.47
CA THR A 579 25.63 7.58 32.37
C THR A 579 26.98 7.71 31.66
N SER A 580 27.79 8.67 32.10
CA SER A 580 29.23 8.73 31.79
C SER A 580 29.99 9.42 32.91
N THR A 581 31.27 9.06 33.07
CA THR A 581 32.07 9.45 34.23
C THR A 581 33.35 10.17 33.78
N ALA A 582 33.50 11.41 34.21
CA ALA A 582 34.75 12.16 34.10
C ALA A 582 35.65 11.86 35.29
N ILE A 583 36.96 11.84 35.06
CA ILE A 583 37.98 11.79 36.11
C ILE A 583 38.58 13.18 36.25
N VAL A 584 38.38 13.78 37.42
CA VAL A 584 39.05 15.02 37.86
C VAL A 584 40.31 14.62 38.61
N THR A 585 41.49 14.85 38.01
CA THR A 585 42.77 14.58 38.67
C THR A 585 43.29 15.84 39.34
N VAL A 586 43.49 15.78 40.65
CA VAL A 586 43.99 16.88 41.48
C VAL A 586 45.44 16.58 41.85
N LYS A 587 46.37 17.44 41.45
CA LYS A 587 47.79 17.38 41.80
C LYS A 587 48.11 18.23 43.02
N GLU A 588 49.09 17.84 43.83
CA GLU A 588 49.74 18.79 44.74
C GLU A 588 50.45 19.90 43.94
N LYS A 589 50.52 21.11 44.49
CA LYS A 589 51.33 22.20 43.90
C LYS A 589 52.76 22.03 44.38
N MET A 590 53.69 21.78 43.46
CA MET A 590 55.12 21.61 43.76
C MET A 590 55.91 22.94 43.79
N THR A 591 55.21 24.08 43.69
CA THR A 591 55.81 25.42 43.66
C THR A 591 56.70 25.67 44.88
N ALA A 592 57.97 25.98 44.64
CA ALA A 592 58.96 26.24 45.68
C ALA A 592 59.99 27.28 45.23
N VAL A 593 60.59 28.00 46.19
CA VAL A 593 61.71 28.93 45.96
C VAL A 593 62.76 28.66 47.03
N ASN A 594 63.97 28.29 46.62
CA ASN A 594 65.08 27.91 47.49
C ASN A 594 66.26 28.86 47.28
N VAL A 595 66.79 29.39 48.38
CA VAL A 595 67.83 30.42 48.42
C VAL A 595 68.73 30.21 49.65
N HIS A 596 69.97 30.70 49.58
CA HIS A 596 70.96 30.62 50.66
C HIS A 596 71.56 31.98 51.00
N ASP A 597 72.13 32.14 52.20
CA ASP A 597 72.77 33.38 52.65
C ASP A 597 74.20 33.52 52.14
N SER A 598 74.65 34.76 51.88
CA SER A 598 75.99 35.05 51.35
C SER A 598 76.77 36.06 52.20
N THR A 599 78.10 36.07 52.07
CA THR A 599 78.97 37.05 52.73
C THR A 599 79.97 37.63 51.73
N ILE A 600 80.01 38.96 51.65
CA ILE A 600 80.88 39.76 50.79
C ILE A 600 81.53 40.89 51.60
N TYR A 601 82.39 41.68 50.97
CA TYR A 601 83.03 42.84 51.58
C TYR A 601 82.59 44.14 50.87
N VAL A 602 82.73 45.29 51.53
CA VAL A 602 82.34 46.59 50.98
C VAL A 602 83.04 46.83 49.64
N GLY A 603 82.24 47.15 48.61
CA GLY A 603 82.72 47.37 47.24
C GLY A 603 82.98 46.10 46.42
N ASP A 604 82.69 44.90 46.94
CA ASP A 604 82.61 43.70 46.11
C ASP A 604 81.35 43.73 45.23
N ASN A 605 81.41 43.11 44.05
CA ASN A 605 80.27 42.98 43.15
C ASN A 605 79.39 41.80 43.57
N TRP A 606 78.08 42.00 43.61
CA TRP A 606 77.08 41.00 43.98
C TRP A 606 75.86 41.09 43.05
N GLU A 607 75.29 39.94 42.70
CA GLU A 607 74.07 39.81 41.91
C GLU A 607 73.09 38.83 42.57
N ALA A 608 71.79 38.99 42.34
CA ALA A 608 70.75 38.10 42.89
C ALA A 608 70.89 36.61 42.52
N LYS A 609 71.70 36.26 41.52
CA LYS A 609 72.03 34.86 41.21
C LYS A 609 72.91 34.21 42.28
N ASP A 610 73.67 35.01 43.03
CA ASP A 610 74.71 34.54 43.95
C ASP A 610 74.13 33.97 45.26
N ASN A 611 72.81 34.07 45.44
CA ASN A 611 72.04 33.54 46.57
C ASN A 611 70.90 32.58 46.15
N PHE A 612 70.72 32.33 44.84
CA PHE A 612 69.58 31.56 44.31
C PHE A 612 69.97 30.12 43.99
N ASP A 613 69.32 29.15 44.66
CA ASP A 613 69.59 27.72 44.45
C ASP A 613 68.69 27.12 43.37
N SER A 614 67.38 27.36 43.49
CA SER A 614 66.36 26.82 42.57
C SER A 614 64.99 27.45 42.83
N ALA A 615 64.15 27.45 41.80
CA ALA A 615 62.70 27.55 41.95
C ALA A 615 62.03 26.45 41.16
N LEU A 616 60.86 26.02 41.62
CA LEU A 616 60.02 25.02 40.97
C LEU A 616 58.67 25.64 40.62
N ASP A 617 58.12 25.25 39.47
CA ASP A 617 56.73 25.52 39.14
C ASP A 617 55.78 24.53 39.85
N LYS A 618 54.48 24.72 39.64
CA LYS A 618 53.42 23.87 40.23
C LYS A 618 53.49 22.40 39.83
N ASP A 619 54.17 22.05 38.73
CA ASP A 619 54.40 20.67 38.25
C ASP A 619 55.77 20.11 38.70
N GLY A 620 56.62 20.92 39.33
CA GLY A 620 57.94 20.53 39.78
C GLY A 620 59.04 20.70 38.73
N ASN A 621 58.82 21.47 37.66
CA ASN A 621 59.87 21.82 36.70
C ASN A 621 60.73 22.98 37.22
N ASN A 622 62.03 22.98 36.87
CA ASN A 622 62.93 24.09 37.22
C ASN A 622 62.51 25.40 36.52
N VAL A 623 62.32 26.44 37.31
CA VAL A 623 62.06 27.82 36.88
C VAL A 623 63.35 28.62 36.86
N ALA A 624 63.54 29.49 35.86
CA ALA A 624 64.73 30.33 35.77
C ALA A 624 64.60 31.59 36.65
N LEU A 625 65.73 32.07 37.18
CA LEU A 625 65.79 33.30 38.00
C LEU A 625 65.25 34.54 37.26
N SER A 626 65.26 34.55 35.92
CA SER A 626 64.64 35.60 35.09
C SER A 626 63.13 35.73 35.26
N ASP A 627 62.49 34.65 35.72
CA ASP A 627 61.04 34.51 35.76
C ASP A 627 60.51 34.76 37.19
N LEU A 628 61.43 34.99 38.14
CA LEU A 628 61.16 35.37 39.52
C LEU A 628 61.07 36.90 39.65
N THR A 629 60.20 37.35 40.54
CA THR A 629 60.28 38.72 41.06
C THR A 629 61.27 38.74 42.22
N VAL A 630 62.42 39.38 42.02
CA VAL A 630 63.43 39.58 43.08
C VAL A 630 63.39 41.02 43.56
N ASP A 631 63.12 41.21 44.85
CA ASP A 631 63.31 42.48 45.54
C ASP A 631 64.67 42.49 46.25
N ALA A 632 65.63 43.16 45.64
CA ALA A 632 66.94 43.48 46.20
C ALA A 632 67.07 44.96 46.59
N SER A 633 65.95 45.69 46.73
CA SER A 633 65.95 47.14 46.99
C SER A 633 66.61 47.56 48.31
N GLN A 634 66.77 46.61 49.24
CA GLN A 634 67.44 46.82 50.53
C GLN A 634 68.93 46.46 50.49
N ALA A 635 69.45 45.84 49.43
CA ALA A 635 70.83 45.37 49.35
C ALA A 635 71.82 46.51 49.03
N ASP A 636 72.42 47.10 50.06
CA ASP A 636 73.36 48.22 49.94
C ASP A 636 74.82 47.77 50.15
N THR A 637 75.42 47.16 49.12
CA THR A 637 76.80 46.65 49.15
C THR A 637 77.88 47.74 49.26
N SER A 638 77.49 49.02 49.30
CA SER A 638 78.39 50.14 49.60
C SER A 638 78.66 50.32 51.10
N LYS A 639 77.97 49.58 51.99
CA LYS A 639 78.07 49.70 53.44
C LYS A 639 78.12 48.33 54.10
N ALA A 640 78.83 48.23 55.23
CA ALA A 640 78.78 47.04 56.05
C ALA A 640 77.42 46.91 56.76
N GLY A 641 76.91 45.68 56.86
CA GLY A 641 75.57 45.37 57.35
C GLY A 641 75.08 44.01 56.88
N SER A 642 73.84 43.67 57.21
CA SER A 642 73.14 42.49 56.66
C SER A 642 71.84 42.95 56.02
N PHE A 643 71.60 42.52 54.79
CA PHE A 643 70.49 43.00 53.96
C PHE A 643 69.65 41.82 53.45
N GLU A 644 68.33 41.93 53.56
CA GLU A 644 67.41 40.91 53.08
C GLU A 644 67.11 41.10 51.58
N VAL A 645 67.10 40.00 50.83
CA VAL A 645 66.72 39.94 49.43
C VAL A 645 65.60 38.92 49.28
N THR A 646 64.46 39.35 48.73
CA THR A 646 63.24 38.52 48.64
C THR A 646 63.04 37.98 47.23
N TYR A 647 62.86 36.67 47.10
CA TYR A 647 62.68 35.95 45.85
C TYR A 647 61.26 35.39 45.80
N THR A 648 60.50 35.76 44.76
CA THR A 648 59.06 35.43 44.65
C THR A 648 58.74 34.74 43.32
N TYR A 649 58.05 33.60 43.38
CA TYR A 649 57.46 32.92 42.22
C TYR A 649 56.06 32.38 42.56
N ASP A 650 55.07 32.65 41.71
CA ASP A 650 53.68 32.14 41.82
C ASP A 650 53.07 32.28 43.24
N GLY A 651 53.37 33.39 43.92
CA GLY A 651 52.92 33.69 45.29
C GLY A 651 53.76 33.08 46.42
N VAL A 652 54.70 32.18 46.13
CA VAL A 652 55.66 31.62 47.08
C VAL A 652 56.87 32.56 47.22
N THR A 653 57.24 32.88 48.45
CA THR A 653 58.31 33.85 48.80
C THR A 653 59.38 33.22 49.69
N SER A 654 60.65 33.42 49.36
CA SER A 654 61.80 33.06 50.20
C SER A 654 62.81 34.21 50.29
N THR A 655 63.51 34.32 51.41
CA THR A 655 64.42 35.43 51.73
C THR A 655 65.84 34.92 51.96
N ALA A 656 66.83 35.57 51.34
CA ALA A 656 68.25 35.37 51.61
C ALA A 656 68.85 36.61 52.27
N ILE A 657 69.86 36.40 53.13
CA ILE A 657 70.60 37.47 53.79
C ILE A 657 71.97 37.65 53.11
N VAL A 658 72.21 38.86 52.60
CA VAL A 658 73.51 39.30 52.07
C VAL A 658 74.24 40.06 53.17
N THR A 659 75.31 39.49 53.72
CA THR A 659 76.13 40.13 54.76
C THR A 659 77.37 40.78 54.16
N VAL A 660 77.57 42.05 54.45
CA VAL A 660 78.65 42.89 53.92
C VAL A 660 79.59 43.29 55.06
N LYS A 661 80.88 42.97 54.94
CA LYS A 661 81.94 43.32 55.89
C LYS A 661 82.78 44.51 55.42
N GLU A 662 83.35 45.28 56.33
CA GLU A 662 84.43 46.22 55.96
C GLU A 662 85.71 45.45 55.58
N LYS A 663 86.58 46.06 54.75
CA LYS A 663 87.89 45.50 54.39
C LYS A 663 88.96 46.06 55.33
N MET A 664 89.74 45.19 55.96
CA MET A 664 90.77 45.57 56.94
C MET A 664 92.20 45.67 56.37
N THR A 665 92.33 45.58 55.04
CA THR A 665 93.62 45.56 54.33
C THR A 665 94.50 46.78 54.66
N ALA A 666 95.76 46.53 55.06
CA ALA A 666 96.72 47.58 55.44
C ALA A 666 98.17 47.18 55.14
N VAL A 667 99.06 48.17 55.01
CA VAL A 667 100.52 47.97 54.88
C VAL A 667 101.25 49.05 55.68
N ASN A 668 102.13 48.66 56.61
CA ASN A 668 102.83 49.53 57.55
C ASN A 668 104.35 49.39 57.42
N VAL A 669 105.07 50.52 57.40
CA VAL A 669 106.52 50.62 57.12
C VAL A 669 107.13 51.83 57.84
N HIS A 670 108.44 51.78 58.11
CA HIS A 670 109.20 52.85 58.76
C HIS A 670 110.43 53.28 57.93
N ASP A 671 111.17 54.33 58.34
CA ASP A 671 112.36 54.87 57.65
C ASP A 671 113.70 54.39 58.27
N SER A 672 114.77 54.26 57.48
CA SER A 672 116.08 53.73 57.89
C SER A 672 117.28 54.64 57.53
N THR A 673 118.46 54.36 58.08
CA THR A 673 119.70 55.12 57.80
C THR A 673 120.96 54.25 57.86
N ILE A 674 121.80 54.33 56.84
CA ILE A 674 123.04 53.54 56.63
C ILE A 674 124.19 54.42 56.09
N TYR A 675 125.37 53.83 55.89
CA TYR A 675 126.54 54.46 55.26
C TYR A 675 126.83 53.84 53.87
N VAL A 676 127.57 54.55 53.02
CA VAL A 676 127.97 54.09 51.68
C VAL A 676 128.82 52.83 51.82
N GLY A 677 128.32 51.72 51.27
CA GLY A 677 128.94 50.39 51.36
C GLY A 677 128.35 49.48 52.42
N ASP A 678 127.42 49.96 53.27
CA ASP A 678 126.62 49.09 54.12
C ASP A 678 125.58 48.30 53.28
N THR A 679 125.18 47.13 53.78
CA THR A 679 124.08 46.33 53.21
C THR A 679 122.72 46.78 53.73
N TRP A 680 121.67 46.60 52.92
CA TRP A 680 120.28 46.88 53.27
C TRP A 680 119.36 45.88 52.55
N GLU A 681 118.32 45.42 53.22
CA GLU A 681 117.30 44.50 52.70
C GLU A 681 115.88 45.06 52.93
N ALA A 682 114.90 44.60 52.14
CA ALA A 682 113.51 45.05 52.25
C ALA A 682 112.86 44.79 53.63
N GLU A 683 113.42 43.85 54.41
CA GLU A 683 113.01 43.54 55.78
C GLU A 683 113.36 44.67 56.77
N ASP A 684 114.40 45.47 56.51
CA ASP A 684 114.91 46.55 57.40
C ASP A 684 113.96 47.74 57.56
N ASN A 685 112.80 47.74 56.88
CA ASN A 685 111.85 48.85 56.84
C ASN A 685 110.37 48.43 56.91
N PHE A 686 110.06 47.13 57.05
CA PHE A 686 108.69 46.60 57.07
C PHE A 686 108.19 46.35 58.50
N ASP A 687 106.99 46.83 58.82
CA ASP A 687 106.39 46.63 60.15
C ASP A 687 105.32 45.51 60.14
N SER A 688 104.32 45.62 59.24
CA SER A 688 103.27 44.62 59.07
C SER A 688 102.43 44.85 57.81
N ALA A 689 101.70 43.83 57.39
CA ALA A 689 100.60 43.96 56.44
C ALA A 689 99.40 43.14 56.92
N LEU A 690 98.19 43.55 56.55
CA LEU A 690 96.95 42.87 56.87
C LEU A 690 96.15 42.55 55.60
N ASP A 691 95.45 41.41 55.62
CA ASP A 691 94.45 41.08 54.60
C ASP A 691 93.09 41.76 54.86
N LYS A 692 92.14 41.52 53.96
CA LYS A 692 90.78 42.07 54.03
C LYS A 692 89.98 41.65 55.27
N ASP A 693 90.31 40.54 55.92
CA ASP A 693 89.69 40.03 57.15
C ASP A 693 90.47 40.44 58.42
N GLY A 694 91.64 41.06 58.27
CA GLY A 694 92.49 41.55 59.34
C GLY A 694 93.54 40.54 59.85
N ASN A 695 93.87 39.52 59.07
CA ASN A 695 94.96 38.57 59.39
C ASN A 695 96.32 39.13 58.96
N ASP A 696 97.38 38.81 59.71
CA ASP A 696 98.76 39.17 59.37
C ASP A 696 99.22 38.53 58.06
N ILE A 697 99.86 39.33 57.21
CA ILE A 697 100.43 38.92 55.91
C ILE A 697 101.96 39.06 55.92
N ALA A 698 102.65 38.07 55.37
CA ALA A 698 104.10 38.02 55.31
C ALA A 698 104.66 38.92 54.19
N LEU A 699 105.86 39.46 54.41
CA LEU A 699 106.56 40.30 53.42
C LEU A 699 106.81 39.57 52.08
N SER A 700 106.90 38.24 52.08
CA SER A 700 107.01 37.41 50.86
C SER A 700 105.84 37.56 49.91
N ASP A 701 104.67 37.97 50.43
CA ASP A 701 103.41 38.01 49.71
C ASP A 701 103.09 39.46 49.23
N LEU A 702 103.98 40.40 49.58
CA LEU A 702 103.95 41.79 49.15
C LEU A 702 104.76 41.99 47.86
N THR A 703 104.31 42.94 47.03
CA THR A 703 105.16 43.48 45.96
C THR A 703 105.97 44.64 46.54
N VAL A 704 107.29 44.46 46.63
CA VAL A 704 108.24 45.49 47.07
C VAL A 704 109.00 46.05 45.86
N ASP A 705 108.87 47.36 45.62
CA ASP A 705 109.67 48.10 44.64
C ASP A 705 110.78 48.89 45.37
N ALA A 706 111.98 48.33 45.35
CA ALA A 706 113.23 48.97 45.79
C ALA A 706 114.08 49.48 44.60
N SER A 707 113.53 49.59 43.38
CA SER A 707 114.29 49.95 42.17
C SER A 707 114.96 51.33 42.20
N GLN A 708 114.52 52.19 43.14
CA GLN A 708 115.07 53.54 43.35
C GLN A 708 116.12 53.58 44.48
N ALA A 709 116.42 52.47 45.14
CA ALA A 709 117.42 52.38 46.21
C ALA A 709 118.83 52.18 45.65
N ASP A 710 119.73 53.14 45.91
CA ASP A 710 121.13 53.10 45.46
C ASP A 710 122.10 53.30 46.64
N THR A 711 122.25 52.25 47.45
CA THR A 711 123.12 52.24 48.65
C THR A 711 124.61 52.43 48.35
N SER A 712 125.00 52.45 47.07
CA SER A 712 126.36 52.79 46.63
C SER A 712 126.67 54.29 46.67
N LYS A 713 125.68 55.16 46.94
CA LYS A 713 125.83 56.62 46.92
C LYS A 713 125.15 57.25 48.12
N ALA A 714 125.76 58.31 48.67
CA ALA A 714 125.11 59.12 49.68
C ALA A 714 123.87 59.82 49.09
N GLY A 715 122.75 59.80 49.80
CA GLY A 715 121.46 60.19 49.26
C GLY A 715 120.28 59.80 50.14
N SER A 716 119.08 59.95 49.60
CA SER A 716 117.83 59.51 50.22
C SER A 716 116.95 58.88 49.15
N PHE A 717 116.51 57.65 49.41
CA PHE A 717 115.87 56.78 48.42
C PHE A 717 114.57 56.22 48.97
N LYS A 718 113.61 55.89 48.11
CA LYS A 718 112.30 55.36 48.51
C LYS A 718 112.10 53.92 48.08
N VAL A 719 111.41 53.17 48.93
CA VAL A 719 110.98 51.80 48.69
C VAL A 719 109.47 51.73 48.88
N THR A 720 108.76 51.09 47.94
CA THR A 720 107.29 50.99 47.96
C THR A 720 106.86 49.56 48.26
N TYR A 721 105.96 49.38 49.21
CA TYR A 721 105.44 48.10 49.69
C TYR A 721 103.95 48.03 49.36
N THR A 722 103.52 46.96 48.67
CA THR A 722 102.15 46.85 48.13
C THR A 722 101.51 45.51 48.43
N TYR A 723 100.27 45.52 48.98
CA TYR A 723 99.42 44.35 49.15
C TYR A 723 97.96 44.67 48.78
N ASP A 724 97.31 43.80 47.99
CA ASP A 724 95.89 43.93 47.58
C ASP A 724 95.46 45.36 47.16
N GLY A 725 96.34 46.06 46.42
CA GLY A 725 96.14 47.43 45.94
C GLY A 725 96.45 48.55 46.96
N VAL A 726 96.71 48.24 48.23
CA VAL A 726 97.15 49.19 49.26
C VAL A 726 98.67 49.37 49.19
N THR A 727 99.14 50.63 49.17
CA THR A 727 100.57 50.99 49.01
C THR A 727 101.09 51.87 50.13
N SER A 728 102.25 51.54 50.70
CA SER A 728 103.00 52.38 51.65
C SER A 728 104.46 52.54 51.23
N THR A 729 105.13 53.63 51.64
CA THR A 729 106.52 53.91 51.24
C THR A 729 107.43 54.20 52.43
N ALA A 730 108.57 53.52 52.47
CA ALA A 730 109.69 53.77 53.37
C ALA A 730 110.79 54.61 52.70
N THR A 731 111.67 55.21 53.50
CA THR A 731 112.81 56.03 53.07
C THR A 731 114.11 55.50 53.67
N ILE A 732 115.09 55.18 52.81
CA ILE A 732 116.47 54.83 53.18
C ILE A 732 117.32 56.10 53.06
N THR A 733 118.13 56.43 54.08
CA THR A 733 119.11 57.53 54.03
C THR A 733 120.54 57.00 54.07
N VAL A 734 121.41 57.44 53.15
CA VAL A 734 122.77 56.92 52.98
C VAL A 734 123.81 58.04 53.16
N LYS A 735 124.86 57.80 53.95
CA LYS A 735 125.91 58.78 54.30
C LYS A 735 127.32 58.35 53.85
N GLU A 736 128.20 59.30 53.56
CA GLU A 736 129.63 58.99 53.27
C GLU A 736 130.41 58.52 54.51
N LYS A 737 131.55 57.85 54.31
CA LYS A 737 132.47 57.37 55.37
C LYS A 737 133.80 58.14 55.32
N MET A 738 134.29 58.62 56.47
CA MET A 738 135.36 59.64 56.57
C MET A 738 136.67 59.20 57.28
N THR A 739 136.89 57.89 57.50
CA THR A 739 138.06 57.34 58.23
C THR A 739 139.42 57.73 57.62
N ALA A 740 140.41 58.13 58.45
CA ALA A 740 141.77 58.48 58.02
C ALA A 740 142.86 58.31 59.12
N VAL A 741 144.16 58.31 58.74
CA VAL A 741 145.36 58.31 59.62
C VAL A 741 146.48 59.15 58.98
N ASN A 742 147.26 59.92 59.75
CA ASN A 742 148.33 60.82 59.27
C ASN A 742 149.57 60.86 60.23
N VAL A 743 150.79 60.91 59.69
CA VAL A 743 152.10 60.74 60.42
C VAL A 743 153.30 61.42 59.71
N HIS A 744 154.46 61.59 60.39
CA HIS A 744 155.68 62.27 59.87
C HIS A 744 157.02 61.67 60.40
N ASP A 745 158.19 62.07 59.87
CA ASP A 745 159.54 61.47 60.12
C ASP A 745 160.44 62.18 61.18
N SER A 746 161.47 61.50 61.74
CA SER A 746 162.38 62.03 62.79
C SER A 746 163.87 61.56 62.72
N THR A 747 164.77 62.09 63.57
CA THR A 747 166.23 61.76 63.61
C THR A 747 166.86 62.00 65.00
N ILE A 748 167.74 61.09 65.44
CA ILE A 748 168.43 61.05 66.75
C ILE A 748 169.89 60.51 66.65
N TYR A 749 170.59 60.32 67.78
CA TYR A 749 171.89 59.66 67.91
C TYR A 749 171.83 58.37 68.75
N VAL A 750 172.83 57.50 68.63
CA VAL A 750 172.95 56.23 69.37
C VAL A 750 173.10 56.52 70.86
N GLY A 751 172.09 56.14 71.63
CA GLY A 751 171.99 56.41 73.07
C GLY A 751 170.96 57.48 73.46
N ASP A 752 170.37 58.19 72.49
CA ASP A 752 169.23 59.08 72.71
C ASP A 752 167.92 58.28 72.94
N THR A 753 166.92 58.94 73.52
CA THR A 753 165.58 58.39 73.76
C THR A 753 164.55 58.92 72.75
N TRP A 754 163.64 58.06 72.28
CA TRP A 754 162.59 58.37 71.30
C TRP A 754 161.33 57.51 71.56
N GLU A 755 160.14 58.04 71.27
CA GLU A 755 158.86 57.31 71.36
C GLU A 755 158.03 57.43 70.07
N ALA A 756 157.26 56.39 69.72
CA ALA A 756 156.43 56.39 68.49
C ALA A 756 155.36 57.50 68.45
N LYS A 757 155.00 58.09 69.59
CA LYS A 757 154.09 59.23 69.63
C LYS A 757 154.70 60.49 69.03
N ASP A 758 156.03 60.60 69.00
CA ASP A 758 156.76 61.76 68.45
C ASP A 758 156.51 61.96 66.95
N ASN A 759 156.00 60.93 66.25
CA ASN A 759 155.85 60.86 64.79
C ASN A 759 154.37 60.78 64.31
N PHE A 760 153.37 60.97 65.18
CA PHE A 760 151.94 60.87 64.85
C PHE A 760 151.22 62.23 64.82
N ASP A 761 150.40 62.46 63.78
CA ASP A 761 149.68 63.73 63.60
C ASP A 761 148.19 63.63 63.99
N SER A 762 147.45 62.67 63.41
CA SER A 762 145.99 62.55 63.60
C SER A 762 145.39 61.25 63.05
N ALA A 763 144.18 60.91 63.50
CA ALA A 763 143.32 59.90 62.88
C ALA A 763 141.83 60.32 63.00
N LEU A 764 140.98 59.81 62.11
CA LEU A 764 139.54 60.09 62.05
C LEU A 764 138.70 58.81 62.00
N ASP A 765 137.49 58.85 62.55
CA ASP A 765 136.48 57.78 62.44
C ASP A 765 135.58 57.91 61.20
N LYS A 766 134.62 56.97 61.07
CA LYS A 766 133.70 56.91 59.92
C LYS A 766 132.79 58.13 59.78
N ASP A 767 132.49 58.84 60.88
CA ASP A 767 131.65 60.05 60.92
C ASP A 767 132.50 61.33 60.92
N GLY A 768 133.83 61.21 60.83
CA GLY A 768 134.79 62.31 60.72
C GLY A 768 135.29 62.87 62.07
N ASN A 769 135.05 62.19 63.19
CA ASN A 769 135.51 62.62 64.52
C ASN A 769 136.97 62.27 64.74
N SER A 770 137.70 63.10 65.49
CA SER A 770 139.11 62.87 65.82
C SER A 770 139.29 61.68 66.78
N ILE A 771 140.24 60.81 66.46
CA ILE A 771 140.60 59.63 67.23
C ILE A 771 141.91 59.86 67.99
N ASP A 772 141.91 59.50 69.29
CA ASP A 772 143.10 59.58 70.15
C ASP A 772 144.13 58.50 69.77
N PHE A 773 145.41 58.86 69.81
CA PHE A 773 146.57 58.00 69.54
C PHE A 773 146.49 56.61 70.19
N GLN A 774 146.00 56.53 71.42
CA GLN A 774 145.90 55.27 72.17
C GLN A 774 144.95 54.22 71.54
N ASN A 775 144.15 54.61 70.55
CA ASN A 775 143.26 53.71 69.82
C ASN A 775 143.84 53.23 68.48
N LEU A 776 145.03 53.71 68.08
CA LEU A 776 145.73 53.19 66.92
C LEU A 776 146.55 51.95 67.27
N ILE A 777 146.63 51.02 66.33
CA ILE A 777 147.59 49.92 66.37
C ILE A 777 148.89 50.46 65.75
N VAL A 778 149.95 50.51 66.53
CA VAL A 778 151.26 51.04 66.11
C VAL A 778 152.32 49.93 66.18
N ASP A 779 152.98 49.67 65.06
CA ASP A 779 154.06 48.68 64.94
C ASP A 779 155.42 49.38 64.87
N VAL A 780 156.19 49.24 65.95
CA VAL A 780 157.57 49.73 66.13
C VAL A 780 158.63 48.63 65.96
N SER A 781 158.24 47.42 65.52
CA SER A 781 159.11 46.23 65.58
C SER A 781 160.41 46.32 64.78
N GLN A 782 160.52 47.27 63.85
CA GLN A 782 161.71 47.51 63.04
C GLN A 782 162.63 48.61 63.60
N ALA A 783 162.20 49.36 64.63
CA ALA A 783 162.93 50.52 65.16
C ALA A 783 164.01 50.10 66.18
N ASP A 784 165.28 50.10 65.77
CA ASP A 784 166.44 49.75 66.62
C ASP A 784 167.32 50.98 66.90
N THR A 785 166.88 51.84 67.80
CA THR A 785 167.58 53.07 68.20
C THR A 785 168.93 52.83 68.89
N SER A 786 169.31 51.57 69.16
CA SER A 786 170.62 51.21 69.71
C SER A 786 171.77 51.22 68.69
N LYS A 787 171.47 51.40 67.39
CA LYS A 787 172.44 51.33 66.29
C LYS A 787 172.22 52.46 65.29
N ALA A 788 173.29 52.94 64.67
CA ALA A 788 173.17 53.87 63.56
C ALA A 788 172.48 53.19 62.36
N GLY A 789 171.48 53.85 61.78
CA GLY A 789 170.55 53.24 60.83
C GLY A 789 169.37 54.15 60.49
N SER A 790 168.39 53.60 59.77
CA SER A 790 167.12 54.25 59.47
C SER A 790 166.02 53.18 59.46
N PHE A 791 164.88 53.47 60.08
CA PHE A 791 163.88 52.47 60.48
C PHE A 791 162.45 53.00 60.29
N GLU A 792 161.53 52.13 59.87
CA GLU A 792 160.10 52.49 59.64
C GLU A 792 159.19 52.03 60.78
N VAL A 793 158.10 52.77 61.01
CA VAL A 793 157.06 52.54 62.02
C VAL A 793 155.69 52.74 61.40
N THR A 794 154.75 51.81 61.64
CA THR A 794 153.42 51.79 61.00
C THR A 794 152.29 52.08 61.99
N TYR A 795 151.26 52.83 61.57
CA TYR A 795 150.14 53.28 62.39
C TYR A 795 148.82 52.93 61.68
N THR A 796 147.85 52.39 62.42
CA THR A 796 146.62 51.79 61.84
C THR A 796 145.35 52.14 62.63
N TYR A 797 144.26 52.49 61.95
CA TYR A 797 142.92 52.64 62.54
C TYR A 797 141.80 52.26 61.54
N ASP A 798 140.79 51.49 61.98
CA ASP A 798 139.62 51.06 61.17
C ASP A 798 139.97 50.58 59.75
N GLY A 799 141.08 49.82 59.65
CA GLY A 799 141.61 49.24 58.40
C GLY A 799 142.50 50.16 57.56
N ILE A 800 142.61 51.45 57.89
CA ILE A 800 143.48 52.43 57.21
C ILE A 800 144.86 52.47 57.87
N THR A 801 145.94 52.50 57.09
CA THR A 801 147.34 52.46 57.56
C THR A 801 148.18 53.64 57.05
N SER A 802 149.26 53.98 57.74
CA SER A 802 150.29 54.95 57.32
C SER A 802 151.63 54.70 58.02
N THR A 803 152.75 55.23 57.49
CA THR A 803 154.13 54.90 57.90
C THR A 803 155.03 56.12 58.07
N ALA A 804 155.95 56.06 59.04
CA ALA A 804 156.94 57.10 59.35
C ALA A 804 158.35 56.52 59.58
N THR A 805 159.39 57.35 59.42
CA THR A 805 160.81 56.96 59.39
C THR A 805 161.65 57.65 60.48
N ILE A 806 162.57 56.91 61.12
CA ILE A 806 163.45 57.40 62.19
C ILE A 806 164.92 57.07 61.86
N THR A 807 165.83 58.05 61.97
CA THR A 807 167.27 57.90 61.61
C THR A 807 168.23 58.10 62.79
N VAL A 808 169.35 57.37 62.86
CA VAL A 808 170.23 57.25 64.06
C VAL A 808 171.73 57.30 63.70
N LYS A 809 172.62 57.85 64.57
CA LYS A 809 174.07 58.13 64.30
C LYS A 809 175.04 57.92 65.50
N GLU A 810 176.32 57.61 65.28
CA GLU A 810 177.33 57.27 66.34
C GLU A 810 178.05 58.46 67.04
N LYS A 811 178.98 58.18 67.99
CA LYS A 811 179.64 59.10 68.96
C LYS A 811 181.18 58.84 69.08
N MET A 812 182.05 59.84 69.36
CA MET A 812 183.52 59.75 69.11
C MET A 812 184.55 60.20 70.21
N THR A 813 184.20 60.30 71.50
CA THR A 813 185.02 60.87 72.62
C THR A 813 186.38 60.17 72.97
N ALA A 814 187.45 60.90 73.40
CA ALA A 814 188.76 60.35 73.87
C ALA A 814 189.62 61.26 74.83
N VAL A 815 190.69 60.73 75.47
CA VAL A 815 191.67 61.44 76.38
C VAL A 815 193.08 60.77 76.40
N ASN A 816 194.21 61.51 76.48
CA ASN A 816 195.61 61.00 76.53
C ASN A 816 196.58 61.81 77.45
N VAL A 817 197.60 61.16 78.06
CA VAL A 817 198.59 61.72 79.03
C VAL A 817 199.93 60.92 79.12
N HIS A 818 201.00 61.52 79.68
CA HIS A 818 202.37 60.93 79.82
C HIS A 818 203.05 61.14 81.20
N ASP A 819 204.24 60.53 81.46
CA ASP A 819 204.97 60.49 82.76
C ASP A 819 206.19 61.44 82.87
N SER A 820 206.59 61.90 84.08
CA SER A 820 207.67 62.90 84.31
C SER A 820 208.61 62.64 85.52
N THR A 821 209.68 63.45 85.69
CA THR A 821 210.67 63.32 86.79
C THR A 821 211.34 64.65 87.15
N ILE A 822 211.45 64.94 88.46
CA ILE A 822 212.00 66.16 89.08
C ILE A 822 212.92 65.83 90.27
N TYR A 823 213.48 66.84 90.95
CA TYR A 823 214.21 66.69 92.21
C TYR A 823 213.48 67.36 93.39
N VAL A 824 213.89 67.00 94.61
CA VAL A 824 213.32 67.56 95.86
C VAL A 824 213.46 69.08 95.87
N GLY A 825 212.34 69.77 96.07
CA GLY A 825 212.25 71.23 96.10
C GLY A 825 212.13 71.91 94.73
N ASP A 826 211.96 71.16 93.63
CA ASP A 826 211.61 71.72 92.32
C ASP A 826 210.08 71.94 92.22
N ASN A 827 209.64 72.88 91.38
CA ASN A 827 208.22 73.04 91.03
C ASN A 827 207.80 72.05 89.93
N TRP A 828 206.51 71.70 89.88
CA TRP A 828 205.86 70.86 88.88
C TRP A 828 204.35 71.12 88.89
N GLU A 829 203.68 71.07 87.72
CA GLU A 829 202.23 71.18 87.59
C GLU A 829 201.62 70.09 86.69
N ALA A 830 200.31 69.84 86.79
CA ALA A 830 199.68 68.72 86.07
C ALA A 830 199.61 68.89 84.54
N GLU A 831 199.60 70.12 84.04
CA GLU A 831 199.57 70.38 82.60
C GLU A 831 200.87 69.95 81.91
N ASP A 832 201.99 69.84 82.66
CA ASP A 832 203.28 69.28 82.20
C ASP A 832 203.16 67.84 81.65
N ASN A 833 202.04 67.15 81.93
CA ASN A 833 201.85 65.72 81.71
C ASN A 833 200.64 65.37 80.79
N PHE A 834 200.00 66.34 80.12
CA PHE A 834 198.80 66.14 79.28
C PHE A 834 199.06 66.21 77.77
N ASP A 835 198.42 65.31 76.99
CA ASP A 835 198.68 65.17 75.54
C ASP A 835 197.47 65.51 74.63
N GLY A 836 196.22 65.51 75.13
CA GLY A 836 195.04 65.87 74.35
C GLY A 836 193.74 65.09 74.67
N ALA A 837 192.59 65.56 74.16
CA ALA A 837 191.27 64.95 74.33
C ALA A 837 190.32 65.27 73.16
N LEU A 838 189.25 64.48 72.96
CA LEU A 838 188.24 64.64 71.90
C LEU A 838 186.80 64.57 72.44
N ASP A 839 185.89 65.36 71.83
CA ASP A 839 184.46 65.43 72.18
C ASP A 839 183.58 64.36 71.48
N LYS A 840 182.27 64.45 71.70
CA LYS A 840 181.30 63.46 71.18
C LYS A 840 181.09 63.49 69.67
N GLU A 841 181.34 64.64 69.03
CA GLU A 841 181.35 64.83 67.57
C GLU A 841 182.74 64.55 66.96
N GLY A 842 183.80 64.48 67.78
CA GLY A 842 185.18 64.18 67.40
C GLY A 842 186.12 65.40 67.33
N ASN A 843 185.78 66.52 67.98
CA ASN A 843 186.60 67.75 67.99
C ASN A 843 187.57 67.82 69.18
N ASP A 844 188.71 68.50 69.04
CA ASP A 844 189.72 68.67 70.09
C ASP A 844 189.21 69.43 71.33
N LEU A 845 189.60 68.95 72.52
CA LEU A 845 189.28 69.51 73.83
C LEU A 845 190.53 70.04 74.56
N ALA A 846 190.42 71.29 75.03
CA ALA A 846 191.46 71.94 75.83
C ALA A 846 191.56 71.37 77.26
N PHE A 847 192.77 71.43 77.84
CA PHE A 847 193.10 70.85 79.14
C PHE A 847 192.12 71.21 80.27
N SER A 848 191.70 72.48 80.33
CA SER A 848 190.79 73.01 81.36
C SER A 848 189.37 72.40 81.36
N ALA A 849 189.01 71.61 80.34
CA ALA A 849 187.77 70.84 80.33
C ALA A 849 187.88 69.50 81.08
N LEU A 850 189.10 69.00 81.31
CA LEU A 850 189.33 67.76 82.03
C LEU A 850 189.35 67.99 83.55
N THR A 851 188.82 67.01 84.29
CA THR A 851 188.95 66.97 85.75
C THR A 851 190.22 66.22 86.12
N VAL A 852 191.11 66.86 86.89
CA VAL A 852 192.47 66.38 87.19
C VAL A 852 192.72 66.29 88.70
N ASP A 853 193.27 65.16 89.17
CA ASP A 853 193.63 64.91 90.57
C ASP A 853 195.15 64.79 90.74
N THR A 854 195.74 65.76 91.45
CA THR A 854 197.17 65.83 91.82
C THR A 854 197.45 65.50 93.29
N SER A 855 196.42 65.12 94.07
CA SER A 855 196.43 65.12 95.54
C SER A 855 197.51 64.27 96.22
N GLN A 856 198.16 63.37 95.46
CA GLN A 856 199.20 62.48 95.96
C GLN A 856 200.62 63.02 95.79
N VAL A 857 200.85 64.06 94.98
CA VAL A 857 202.20 64.54 94.65
C VAL A 857 202.77 65.44 95.76
N ASP A 858 203.94 65.07 96.31
CA ASP A 858 204.68 65.84 97.32
C ASP A 858 206.11 66.14 96.81
N PRO A 859 206.33 67.28 96.10
CA PRO A 859 207.66 67.67 95.59
C PRO A 859 208.72 67.91 96.69
N SER A 860 208.31 67.94 97.98
CA SER A 860 209.24 68.11 99.11
C SER A 860 209.87 66.79 99.58
N LYS A 861 209.44 65.64 99.04
CA LYS A 861 210.03 64.32 99.33
C LYS A 861 210.48 63.59 98.08
N ALA A 862 211.57 62.84 98.20
CA ALA A 862 211.93 61.85 97.21
C ALA A 862 210.93 60.69 97.25
N GLY A 863 210.40 60.31 96.08
CA GLY A 863 209.25 59.42 95.96
C GLY A 863 208.78 59.29 94.51
N SER A 864 207.70 58.55 94.29
CA SER A 864 207.04 58.47 92.98
C SER A 864 205.53 58.48 93.21
N TYR A 865 204.84 59.35 92.46
CA TYR A 865 203.50 59.84 92.74
C TYR A 865 202.64 59.72 91.47
N LYS A 866 201.31 59.68 91.60
CA LYS A 866 200.40 59.54 90.46
C LYS A 866 199.37 60.66 90.37
N VAL A 867 198.95 60.94 89.14
CA VAL A 867 198.03 62.01 88.75
C VAL A 867 196.99 61.43 87.79
N THR A 868 195.73 61.86 87.90
CA THR A 868 194.59 61.27 87.15
C THR A 868 193.83 62.35 86.37
N TYR A 869 193.33 62.04 85.17
CA TYR A 869 192.70 62.99 84.23
C TYR A 869 191.42 62.37 83.63
N SER A 870 190.34 63.15 83.44
CA SER A 870 189.03 62.59 83.03
C SER A 870 188.09 63.57 82.31
N TYR A 871 187.27 63.06 81.38
CA TYR A 871 186.23 63.80 80.62
C TYR A 871 185.17 62.86 80.01
N ASP A 872 183.88 63.25 79.98
CA ASP A 872 182.72 62.52 79.38
C ASP A 872 182.76 60.98 79.59
N GLY A 873 183.11 60.56 80.81
CA GLY A 873 183.17 59.16 81.23
C GLY A 873 184.53 58.44 81.02
N ILE A 874 185.47 59.04 80.30
CA ILE A 874 186.84 58.52 80.08
C ILE A 874 187.76 58.95 81.25
N THR A 875 188.75 58.13 81.61
CA THR A 875 189.74 58.44 82.68
C THR A 875 191.10 57.77 82.42
N VAL A 876 192.22 58.50 82.63
CA VAL A 876 193.61 58.05 82.37
C VAL A 876 194.56 58.58 83.46
N THR A 877 195.76 57.99 83.65
CA THR A 877 196.72 58.36 84.73
C THR A 877 198.17 58.49 84.28
N ALA A 878 198.90 59.43 84.89
CA ALA A 878 200.35 59.67 84.76
C ALA A 878 201.12 59.44 86.08
N THR A 879 202.46 59.37 86.01
CA THR A 879 203.39 59.12 87.13
C THR A 879 204.54 60.14 87.16
N ILE A 880 204.81 60.74 88.33
CA ILE A 880 205.76 61.83 88.59
C ILE A 880 206.79 61.34 89.62
N THR A 881 208.09 61.45 89.37
CA THR A 881 209.15 60.91 90.27
C THR A 881 210.13 61.97 90.78
N VAL A 882 210.47 61.95 92.08
CA VAL A 882 211.22 63.00 92.81
C VAL A 882 212.49 62.42 93.46
N LYS A 883 213.63 63.15 93.44
CA LYS A 883 214.98 62.67 93.87
C LYS A 883 215.78 63.66 94.75
N GLU A 884 216.61 63.16 95.68
CA GLU A 884 217.45 63.98 96.59
C GLU A 884 218.71 64.60 95.94
N LYS A 885 219.36 65.58 96.59
CA LYS A 885 220.48 66.42 96.08
C LYS A 885 221.74 66.37 97.00
N PRO A 886 222.99 66.38 96.45
CA PRO A 886 224.26 66.29 97.21
C PRO A 886 224.94 67.67 97.51
N SER A 887 226.13 67.67 98.13
CA SER A 887 226.79 68.85 98.74
C SER A 887 228.05 69.39 98.03
N GLN A 888 228.05 70.72 97.78
CA GLN A 888 229.14 71.67 97.47
C GLN A 888 230.24 71.33 96.42
N GLU A 889 230.23 72.06 95.30
CA GLU A 889 231.21 73.13 95.01
C GLU A 889 230.59 74.21 94.06
N GLU A 890 231.35 75.24 93.65
CA GLU A 890 230.97 76.47 92.89
C GLU A 890 230.64 76.28 91.37
N PRO A 891 230.22 77.32 90.57
CA PRO A 891 229.45 78.57 90.82
C PRO A 891 228.40 78.95 89.69
N ALA A 892 227.82 80.18 89.74
CA ALA A 892 227.28 81.01 88.61
C ALA A 892 225.94 80.62 87.91
N ASP A 893 225.17 81.49 87.19
CA ASP A 893 224.88 82.97 87.23
C ASP A 893 223.68 83.32 86.27
N ASP A 894 223.04 84.51 86.37
CA ASP A 894 221.97 85.14 85.52
C ASP A 894 220.60 84.35 85.29
N SER A 895 219.37 84.89 85.12
CA SER A 895 218.71 86.11 84.52
C SER A 895 218.31 85.97 83.01
N GLU A 896 217.29 86.60 82.37
CA GLU A 896 216.21 87.58 82.74
C GLU A 896 215.09 87.66 81.62
N HIS A 897 214.01 88.48 81.81
CA HIS A 897 213.24 89.29 80.81
C HIS A 897 212.16 88.79 79.74
N THR A 898 210.85 89.09 79.98
CA THR A 898 209.78 89.86 79.18
C THR A 898 209.26 89.67 77.70
N SER A 899 207.90 89.74 77.51
CA SER A 899 207.04 90.57 76.54
C SER A 899 206.58 90.19 75.07
N GLN A 900 205.30 90.53 74.69
CA GLN A 900 204.65 90.99 73.36
C GLN A 900 204.32 90.02 72.15
N GLU A 901 203.39 90.21 71.14
CA GLU A 901 202.12 91.01 70.83
C GLU A 901 201.40 90.68 69.42
N GLN A 902 200.17 91.20 69.10
CA GLN A 902 199.43 91.43 67.76
C GLN A 902 198.78 90.27 66.90
N GLU A 903 197.86 90.40 65.88
CA GLU A 903 196.60 91.22 65.55
C GLU A 903 195.83 90.77 64.19
N GLN A 904 194.55 91.21 63.91
CA GLN A 904 193.75 91.31 62.60
C GLN A 904 192.99 90.04 61.99
N GLU A 905 191.96 90.01 61.05
CA GLU A 905 191.05 90.93 60.26
C GLU A 905 189.76 90.24 59.58
N LYS A 906 188.80 91.01 58.94
CA LYS A 906 187.78 90.68 57.82
C LYS A 906 186.49 89.79 58.04
N GLU A 907 185.40 89.68 57.21
CA GLU A 907 184.63 90.47 56.14
C GLU A 907 183.32 89.73 55.58
N ASN A 908 182.37 90.37 54.82
CA ASN A 908 181.26 89.84 53.89
C ASN A 908 179.84 89.42 54.46
N GLN A 909 178.64 89.17 53.80
CA GLN A 909 177.84 89.40 52.51
C GLN A 909 176.33 88.86 52.67
N LYS A 910 175.23 88.90 51.82
CA LYS A 910 174.65 89.73 50.67
C LYS A 910 173.22 89.27 50.06
N LYS A 911 172.05 89.95 50.34
CA LYS A 911 170.75 90.13 49.52
C LYS A 911 169.72 88.93 49.24
N ILE A 912 168.47 88.95 48.65
CA ILE A 912 167.47 89.90 47.96
C ILE A 912 165.93 89.40 47.77
N ASN A 913 164.92 90.29 47.51
CA ASN A 913 163.49 90.21 46.90
C ASN A 913 162.30 89.26 47.38
N SER A 914 161.04 89.22 46.83
CA SER A 914 159.87 90.22 46.72
C SER A 914 158.46 89.76 46.10
N ASP A 915 157.29 90.16 46.67
CA ASP A 915 155.83 90.32 46.19
C ASP A 915 154.91 89.14 45.61
N SER A 916 153.61 89.42 45.32
CA SER A 916 152.39 88.53 45.18
C SER A 916 151.16 89.18 44.42
N LYS A 917 149.90 88.59 44.32
CA LYS A 917 148.50 89.24 44.34
C LYS A 917 147.17 88.58 43.73
N LYS A 918 146.02 88.63 44.51
CA LYS A 918 144.45 88.70 44.34
C LYS A 918 143.61 87.95 43.20
N HIS A 919 142.23 87.91 43.02
CA HIS A 919 141.00 88.76 43.31
C HIS A 919 139.59 88.10 43.72
N GLU A 920 138.40 88.31 43.06
CA GLU A 920 136.95 88.22 43.57
C GLU A 920 135.73 88.06 42.54
N ALA A 921 134.46 87.82 43.01
CA ALA A 921 133.07 88.29 42.54
C ALA A 921 131.93 87.31 41.97
N LEU A 922 130.59 87.67 41.98
CA LEU A 922 129.35 86.76 41.89
C LEU A 922 128.01 87.28 41.09
N PRO A 923 126.66 86.95 41.31
CA PRO A 923 125.63 86.60 40.24
C PRO A 923 124.12 87.18 40.28
N LYS A 924 123.11 86.77 39.41
CA LYS A 924 121.59 86.97 39.57
C LYS A 924 120.50 86.15 38.72
N THR A 925 119.26 86.67 38.41
CA THR A 925 117.88 85.98 38.48
C THR A 925 116.66 86.49 37.58
N ASN A 926 115.49 85.76 37.43
CA ASN A 926 114.01 86.18 37.25
C ASN A 926 112.93 85.26 36.49
N GLU A 927 111.66 85.71 36.27
CA GLU A 927 110.29 85.03 36.27
C GLU A 927 109.44 84.70 34.95
N SER A 928 108.34 83.88 35.01
CA SER A 928 106.86 84.23 34.77
C SER A 928 105.83 83.47 33.82
N LYS A 929 104.56 83.20 34.33
CA LYS A 929 103.13 83.37 33.81
C LYS A 929 102.57 82.56 32.54
N SER A 930 101.24 82.31 32.22
CA SER A 930 99.89 82.19 32.94
C SER A 930 98.59 81.93 32.04
N VAL A 931 97.57 81.10 32.46
CA VAL A 931 96.04 81.10 32.23
C VAL A 931 95.28 80.52 30.96
N ALA A 932 93.99 80.06 31.14
CA ALA A 932 92.85 79.65 30.22
C ALA A 932 92.53 78.13 29.99
N GLU A 933 91.31 77.51 29.80
CA GLU A 933 89.81 77.79 29.81
C GLU A 933 89.02 77.61 28.45
N LEU A 934 87.74 77.16 28.25
CA LEU A 934 86.63 76.50 29.04
C LEU A 934 85.40 75.99 28.16
N ALA A 935 84.46 75.16 28.71
CA ALA A 935 83.06 74.74 28.27
C ALA A 935 82.86 73.86 26.97
N THR A 936 81.74 73.16 26.59
CA THR A 936 80.32 73.01 27.04
C THR A 936 79.59 71.70 26.55
N GLY A 937 78.71 71.06 27.37
CA GLY A 937 77.32 70.51 27.14
C GLY A 937 76.90 69.53 26.00
N PHE A 938 75.65 69.02 25.86
CA PHE A 938 74.53 68.56 26.76
C PHE A 938 73.34 67.97 25.91
N ILE A 939 72.44 67.12 26.48
CA ILE A 939 71.04 66.73 26.01
C ILE A 939 70.99 65.72 24.83
N ILE A 940 70.29 64.56 24.78
CA ILE A 940 69.04 63.92 25.33
C ILE A 940 67.76 64.10 24.44
N VAL A 941 66.97 63.02 24.22
CA VAL A 941 65.47 62.92 24.17
C VAL A 941 64.93 61.78 23.25
N LEU A 942 63.79 61.19 23.67
CA LEU A 942 63.04 60.03 23.14
C LEU A 942 61.93 60.35 22.12
N LEU A 943 61.44 59.33 21.39
CA LEU A 943 60.05 59.11 20.90
C LEU A 943 59.86 57.57 20.70
N VAL A 944 58.79 56.83 21.06
CA VAL A 944 57.33 57.04 21.29
C VAL A 944 56.51 57.24 20.00
N GLY A 945 55.41 56.53 19.69
CA GLY A 945 54.72 55.38 20.33
C GLY A 945 53.24 55.20 19.86
N GLY A 946 52.57 54.08 20.20
CA GLY A 946 51.10 53.83 19.98
C GLY A 946 50.66 53.41 18.56
N ILE A 947 49.39 53.08 18.22
CA ILE A 947 48.10 52.85 18.92
C ILE A 947 47.03 52.39 17.87
N PHE A 948 45.86 51.73 18.09
CA PHE A 948 45.34 50.71 19.03
C PHE A 948 43.85 50.34 18.71
N PHE A 949 43.38 49.08 18.94
CA PHE A 949 41.95 48.63 18.95
C PHE A 949 41.13 48.66 17.60
N TRP A 950 39.99 47.97 17.35
CA TRP A 950 39.03 47.16 18.16
C TRP A 950 38.13 46.14 17.36
N LYS A 951 37.67 45.06 18.04
CA LYS A 951 36.30 44.42 18.04
C LYS A 951 35.68 43.47 16.95
N LYS A 952 35.23 42.30 17.46
CA LYS A 952 33.87 41.62 17.38
C LYS A 952 33.40 40.66 16.23
N ARG A 953 33.33 39.36 16.61
CA ARG A 953 32.27 38.30 16.45
C ARG A 953 31.49 37.98 15.13
N LYS A 954 31.49 36.67 14.84
CA LYS A 954 30.43 35.73 14.35
C LYS A 954 29.73 35.94 12.98
N ALA A 955 30.04 35.00 12.07
CA ALA A 955 29.15 33.99 11.46
C ALA A 955 27.90 34.38 10.64
N ASN A 956 27.68 33.66 9.53
CA ASN A 956 26.36 33.39 8.97
C ASN A 956 26.34 32.02 8.25
N LYS A 957 25.15 31.46 7.99
CA LYS A 957 24.93 30.07 7.51
C LYS A 957 25.22 29.86 6.02
N SER A 958 25.62 28.64 5.68
CA SER A 958 24.78 27.71 4.89
C SER A 958 25.09 26.26 5.27
#